data_AF-A0A969U0S3-F1
#
_entry.id   AF-A0A969U0S3-F1
#
_cell.length_a   1.000
_cell.length_b   1.000
_cell.length_c   1.000
_cell.angle_alpha   90.00
_cell.angle_beta   90.00
_cell.angle_gamma   90.00
#
_symmetry.space_group_name_H-M   'P 1'
#
loop_
_entity.id
_entity.type
_entity.pdbx_description
1 polymer ?
#
loop_
_entity_poly.entity_id
_entity_poly.type
_entity_poly.pdbx_seq_one_letter_code
_entity_poly.pdbx_strand_id
1 'polypeptide(L)'
;MHLPSFLSVKTRKLATNIPVTLSQPKEKFPAKKERKKNVVVIDSKVENYKQLVSAVTAGTEVFVLDRARDGIFQITEILESQSEISTLHIVSHGSVAAIEIGSTELNSYNLESYSSQLQKWGKSLSKTGSILVYGCNVAAGKPGREFTNKLSELTGKNIAASENATGNPKLGGDWKLEITTGLIDAELAFQPEVLETYSYVLATLVKENFQNGIVYGPWIYGISGSSALPGLTAGTGSGVLPGLGIGDTPGNGALRLTSSAESQAAFVIYNNPIPATEGLKVTFEFFAYAGSAYFGTPGDGISFFLIDGTATPSQAGAFGGSLGYAQRTGAPGVVGGYLGIGFDEFGNFSNGGEGRVGGTGQLSDSIAIRGRESTNYQFLTNASVPGGIDNYTVSNRDLATRRVQITLDPPSSTTPNRLRVALDLNGNDSFTDAGETIIDIPNLTTENGAIPPTLKFGFASSTGFATNIHEVRTLKVESIDPPPSQADIITLKKGPNYALPNSTIVYTITAVNNGPNEAQNVLIQDQLPPGLTFGSAGDGGVFNPATRVVTWPSLNIANGASVSRTISVIAPAVKGGPFVNTAFSTGTTFDPNPDNNSGFAQISQVSTTMVDAVADLVTTKIGPVAAPVGSTVTYTISTVNNGPSAATNVAIFDSIIPGLTGVSVSDGGTYDPVTGVVSFGTIASLANAASVARTVSFVAPNAANVSNIASSTSTTDDPTPGNNNGSAVTARVTTNITPVADLVTTKTGSVTATAGETVTYTISTVNNGPSAAANVAIFDTIIPGLTGVSVSDGGSYDPVTGVVSFGAIASLANAASVTRTVSFVAPNATSVSNIASSTSTTDDPTPGNNNGSAVTARVTTSISPAPTPTPAPVPTPTPAPVPTPTPAPVPT
;
A
#
# COMPACT_ATOMS: atom_id res chain seq x y z
N MET A 1 -1.50 20.05 87.97
CA MET A 1 -2.89 20.54 88.19
C MET A 1 -3.32 21.31 86.96
N HIS A 2 -4.61 21.66 86.83
CA HIS A 2 -5.02 22.72 85.91
C HIS A 2 -4.10 23.94 86.07
N LEU A 3 -3.58 24.48 84.96
CA LEU A 3 -3.84 25.86 84.54
C LEU A 3 -3.30 26.05 83.10
N PRO A 4 -3.79 27.07 82.35
CA PRO A 4 -3.35 27.38 81.00
C PRO A 4 -2.27 28.49 81.02
N SER A 5 -2.07 29.12 79.85
CA SER A 5 -1.59 30.50 79.71
C SER A 5 -0.06 30.69 79.83
N PHE A 6 0.56 31.79 79.37
CA PHE A 6 0.00 33.05 78.86
C PHE A 6 1.03 33.82 78.00
N LEU A 7 0.55 34.52 76.96
CA LEU A 7 0.99 35.90 76.59
C LEU A 7 2.47 36.05 76.09
N SER A 8 2.94 37.14 75.46
CA SER A 8 2.36 38.45 75.13
C SER A 8 3.16 39.20 74.03
N VAL A 9 2.71 40.43 73.74
CA VAL A 9 3.42 41.56 73.08
C VAL A 9 3.71 41.39 71.57
N LYS A 10 2.83 41.86 70.67
CA LYS A 10 2.74 43.26 70.16
C LYS A 10 4.06 43.85 69.67
N THR A 11 4.13 44.27 68.39
CA THR A 11 4.22 45.71 68.03
C THR A 11 4.01 45.93 66.52
N ARG A 12 3.97 47.20 66.09
CA ARG A 12 3.44 47.67 64.81
C ARG A 12 4.51 47.82 63.71
N LYS A 13 3.97 47.96 62.48
CA LYS A 13 4.42 48.78 61.32
C LYS A 13 5.34 48.12 60.26
N LEU A 14 4.69 47.93 59.10
CA LEU A 14 5.10 48.28 57.72
C LEU A 14 6.41 47.74 57.09
N ALA A 15 6.22 47.33 55.82
CA ALA A 15 7.16 47.37 54.69
C ALA A 15 8.17 46.21 54.49
N THR A 16 7.73 45.27 53.62
CA THR A 16 8.46 44.74 52.44
C THR A 16 9.80 44.00 52.57
N ASN A 17 9.77 42.72 52.13
CA ASN A 17 10.50 42.15 50.96
C ASN A 17 11.51 40.98 51.11
N ILE A 18 11.05 39.78 50.66
CA ILE A 18 11.72 38.73 49.83
C ILE A 18 12.93 37.96 50.52
N PRO A 19 13.52 36.85 49.97
CA PRO A 19 13.22 35.46 50.39
C PRO A 19 14.49 34.57 50.67
N VAL A 20 14.34 33.23 50.75
CA VAL A 20 15.08 32.17 49.96
C VAL A 20 14.92 30.75 50.58
N THR A 21 14.73 29.79 49.66
CA THR A 21 14.47 28.33 49.64
C THR A 21 15.23 27.29 50.50
N LEU A 22 14.60 26.10 50.67
CA LEU A 22 15.06 24.68 50.47
C LEU A 22 14.38 23.72 51.50
N SER A 23 14.03 22.44 51.28
CA SER A 23 14.17 21.46 50.16
C SER A 23 13.03 20.37 50.19
N GLN A 24 13.13 19.31 49.36
CA GLN A 24 12.06 18.36 48.90
C GLN A 24 11.74 17.18 49.87
N PRO A 25 10.90 16.15 49.55
CA PRO A 25 9.90 15.95 48.46
C PRO A 25 8.48 15.52 48.95
N LYS A 26 7.52 15.34 48.03
CA LYS A 26 6.25 14.61 48.26
C LYS A 26 5.95 13.63 47.11
N GLU A 27 5.43 12.47 47.45
CA GLU A 27 5.04 11.39 46.53
C GLU A 27 3.87 11.80 45.61
N LYS A 28 3.86 11.26 44.38
CA LYS A 28 2.74 11.40 43.44
C LYS A 28 1.77 10.23 43.59
N PHE A 29 0.49 10.54 43.80
CA PHE A 29 -0.61 9.59 43.58
C PHE A 29 -0.83 9.36 42.06
N PRO A 30 -1.29 8.17 41.65
CA PRO A 30 -1.55 7.87 40.24
C PRO A 30 -2.73 8.68 39.68
N ALA A 31 -2.66 9.00 38.39
CA ALA A 31 -3.70 9.74 37.70
C ALA A 31 -5.01 8.93 37.55
N LYS A 32 -6.14 9.65 37.57
CA LYS A 32 -7.48 9.09 37.36
C LYS A 32 -7.61 8.63 35.90
N LYS A 33 -7.81 7.34 35.64
CA LYS A 33 -8.01 6.79 34.28
C LYS A 33 -9.25 7.46 33.66
N GLU A 34 -9.10 8.18 32.55
CA GLU A 34 -10.24 8.76 31.84
C GLU A 34 -11.14 7.65 31.28
N ARG A 35 -12.47 7.86 31.29
CA ARG A 35 -13.40 6.96 30.62
C ARG A 35 -13.36 7.24 29.12
N LYS A 36 -12.79 6.33 28.34
CA LYS A 36 -12.93 6.31 26.89
C LYS A 36 -14.41 6.14 26.53
N LYS A 37 -14.90 6.90 25.55
CA LYS A 37 -16.28 6.82 25.04
C LYS A 37 -16.27 6.08 23.70
N ASN A 38 -16.89 4.91 23.66
CA ASN A 38 -16.98 4.10 22.45
C ASN A 38 -18.41 4.11 21.89
N VAL A 39 -18.52 4.18 20.57
CA VAL A 39 -19.77 4.07 19.82
C VAL A 39 -19.64 2.92 18.82
N VAL A 40 -20.62 2.03 18.78
CA VAL A 40 -20.74 0.96 17.79
C VAL A 40 -21.95 1.23 16.92
N VAL A 41 -21.76 1.25 15.61
CA VAL A 41 -22.84 1.18 14.61
C VAL A 41 -22.78 -0.18 13.93
N ILE A 42 -23.91 -0.88 13.90
CA ILE A 42 -24.03 -2.23 13.29
C ILE A 42 -25.06 -2.15 12.18
N ASP A 43 -24.69 -2.57 10.98
CA ASP A 43 -25.62 -2.67 9.87
C ASP A 43 -26.62 -3.82 10.08
N SER A 44 -27.92 -3.59 9.81
CA SER A 44 -28.96 -4.60 10.00
C SER A 44 -29.09 -5.64 8.87
N LYS A 45 -28.26 -5.54 7.81
CA LYS A 45 -28.09 -6.59 6.79
C LYS A 45 -27.15 -7.71 7.26
N VAL A 46 -26.21 -7.40 8.15
CA VAL A 46 -25.25 -8.37 8.72
C VAL A 46 -26.00 -9.54 9.37
N GLU A 47 -25.65 -10.77 8.97
CA GLU A 47 -26.28 -11.98 9.47
C GLU A 47 -26.21 -12.04 11.00
N ASN A 48 -27.36 -12.29 11.62
CA ASN A 48 -27.50 -12.31 13.08
C ASN A 48 -26.84 -11.10 13.79
N TYR A 49 -26.96 -9.89 13.24
CA TYR A 49 -26.49 -8.65 13.87
C TYR A 49 -26.94 -8.51 15.35
N LYS A 50 -28.07 -9.12 15.73
CA LYS A 50 -28.58 -9.17 17.12
C LYS A 50 -27.61 -9.86 18.09
N GLN A 51 -26.89 -10.89 17.66
CA GLN A 51 -25.82 -11.50 18.45
C GLN A 51 -24.68 -10.51 18.68
N LEU A 52 -24.27 -9.77 17.65
CA LEU A 52 -23.23 -8.75 17.74
C LEU A 52 -23.66 -7.56 18.63
N VAL A 53 -24.93 -7.15 18.57
CA VAL A 53 -25.52 -6.18 19.53
C VAL A 53 -25.42 -6.72 20.96
N SER A 54 -25.73 -8.00 21.20
CA SER A 54 -25.62 -8.60 22.53
C SER A 54 -24.18 -8.79 23.01
N ALA A 55 -23.21 -8.84 22.09
CA ALA A 55 -21.79 -8.92 22.39
C ALA A 55 -21.20 -7.58 22.85
N VAL A 56 -21.87 -6.44 22.64
CA VAL A 56 -21.32 -5.11 22.95
C VAL A 56 -21.01 -4.96 24.44
N THR A 57 -19.79 -4.55 24.73
CA THR A 57 -19.25 -4.36 26.09
C THR A 57 -19.99 -3.27 26.86
N ALA A 58 -20.21 -3.52 28.16
CA ALA A 58 -20.91 -2.58 29.03
C ALA A 58 -20.19 -1.23 29.13
N GLY A 59 -20.90 -0.15 28.77
CA GLY A 59 -20.36 1.21 28.72
C GLY A 59 -20.06 1.74 27.32
N THR A 60 -20.23 0.91 26.29
CA THR A 60 -20.25 1.31 24.88
C THR A 60 -21.69 1.62 24.44
N GLU A 61 -21.90 2.68 23.66
CA GLU A 61 -23.20 2.99 23.03
C GLU A 61 -23.33 2.19 21.72
N VAL A 62 -24.47 1.53 21.49
CA VAL A 62 -24.74 0.76 20.26
C VAL A 62 -25.95 1.28 19.51
N PHE A 63 -25.80 1.43 18.20
CA PHE A 63 -26.85 1.82 17.27
C PHE A 63 -26.93 0.78 16.14
N VAL A 64 -28.14 0.47 15.70
CA VAL A 64 -28.39 -0.41 14.55
C VAL A 64 -28.84 0.47 13.38
N LEU A 65 -28.19 0.33 12.23
CA LEU A 65 -28.54 1.08 11.02
C LEU A 65 -29.74 0.44 10.34
N ASP A 66 -30.67 1.26 9.86
CA ASP A 66 -31.76 0.86 8.99
C ASP A 66 -31.20 0.48 7.61
N ARG A 67 -31.45 -0.76 7.17
CA ARG A 67 -31.00 -1.30 5.88
C ARG A 67 -31.48 -0.51 4.65
N ALA A 68 -32.58 0.23 4.77
CA ALA A 68 -33.24 0.91 3.65
C ALA A 68 -32.77 2.37 3.47
N ARG A 69 -32.25 2.99 4.53
CA ARG A 69 -31.77 4.38 4.52
C ARG A 69 -30.27 4.44 4.20
N ASP A 70 -29.81 5.51 3.58
CA ASP A 70 -28.38 5.71 3.30
C ASP A 70 -27.57 5.65 4.62
N GLY A 71 -26.61 4.72 4.70
CA GLY A 71 -25.86 4.48 5.94
C GLY A 71 -24.93 5.62 6.29
N ILE A 72 -24.45 6.39 5.31
CA ILE A 72 -23.58 7.54 5.56
C ILE A 72 -24.36 8.65 6.27
N PHE A 73 -25.54 8.97 5.77
CA PHE A 73 -26.42 9.95 6.42
C PHE A 73 -26.88 9.48 7.81
N GLN A 74 -27.23 8.20 7.97
CA GLN A 74 -27.61 7.67 9.29
C GLN A 74 -26.49 7.77 10.34
N ILE A 75 -25.26 7.35 10.00
CA ILE A 75 -24.13 7.49 10.91
C ILE A 75 -23.86 8.97 11.19
N THR A 76 -24.03 9.85 10.20
CA THR A 76 -23.91 11.31 10.40
C THR A 76 -24.95 11.83 11.42
N GLU A 77 -26.23 11.47 11.27
CA GLU A 77 -27.32 11.84 12.19
C GLU A 77 -27.05 11.34 13.63
N ILE A 78 -26.59 10.09 13.77
CA ILE A 78 -26.19 9.52 15.08
C ILE A 78 -25.07 10.37 15.70
N LEU A 79 -24.03 10.66 14.93
CA LEU A 79 -22.83 11.36 15.40
C LEU A 79 -23.04 12.86 15.64
N GLU A 80 -24.07 13.50 15.08
CA GLU A 80 -24.43 14.89 15.37
C GLU A 80 -24.90 15.10 16.82
N SER A 81 -25.42 14.05 17.47
CA SER A 81 -25.78 14.06 18.90
C SER A 81 -24.59 13.77 19.84
N GLN A 82 -23.40 13.54 19.30
CA GLN A 82 -22.26 12.96 20.00
C GLN A 82 -21.00 13.83 19.89
N SER A 83 -20.15 13.76 20.91
CA SER A 83 -18.86 14.47 20.95
C SER A 83 -17.84 13.73 21.80
N GLU A 84 -16.55 14.04 21.60
CA GLU A 84 -15.40 13.43 22.27
C GLU A 84 -15.38 11.89 22.22
N ILE A 85 -15.89 11.31 21.12
CA ILE A 85 -15.85 9.86 20.90
C ILE A 85 -14.38 9.42 20.78
N SER A 86 -14.00 8.44 21.59
CA SER A 86 -12.67 7.82 21.57
C SER A 86 -12.54 6.81 20.44
N THR A 87 -13.58 6.00 20.23
CA THR A 87 -13.61 5.01 19.14
C THR A 87 -14.99 4.93 18.51
N LEU A 88 -15.05 5.00 17.17
CA LEU A 88 -16.21 4.63 16.38
C LEU A 88 -15.95 3.25 15.75
N HIS A 89 -16.82 2.30 16.04
CA HIS A 89 -16.79 0.94 15.50
C HIS A 89 -17.91 0.80 14.47
N ILE A 90 -17.59 0.43 13.23
CA ILE A 90 -18.55 0.25 12.14
C ILE A 90 -18.54 -1.23 11.77
N VAL A 91 -19.67 -1.91 11.92
CA VAL A 91 -19.84 -3.33 11.54
C VAL A 91 -20.77 -3.43 10.33
N SER A 92 -20.27 -4.02 9.26
CA SER A 92 -20.88 -4.06 7.92
C SER A 92 -20.37 -5.26 7.13
N HIS A 93 -21.05 -5.66 6.06
CA HIS A 93 -20.35 -6.45 5.04
C HIS A 93 -19.25 -5.62 4.40
N GLY A 94 -18.18 -6.28 3.95
CA GLY A 94 -17.08 -5.66 3.23
C GLY A 94 -16.70 -6.45 1.98
N SER A 95 -16.08 -5.75 1.04
CA SER A 95 -15.27 -6.30 -0.03
C SER A 95 -14.06 -5.38 -0.26
N VAL A 96 -13.23 -5.66 -1.27
CA VAL A 96 -12.01 -4.88 -1.47
C VAL A 96 -12.35 -3.42 -1.75
N ALA A 97 -11.83 -2.50 -0.92
CA ALA A 97 -12.06 -1.06 -1.04
C ALA A 97 -13.54 -0.62 -0.93
N ALA A 98 -14.39 -1.41 -0.25
CA ALA A 98 -15.80 -1.09 -0.06
C ALA A 98 -16.40 -1.61 1.27
N ILE A 99 -17.41 -0.91 1.80
CA ILE A 99 -18.28 -1.36 2.90
C ILE A 99 -19.76 -1.14 2.58
N GLU A 100 -20.61 -2.06 3.04
CA GLU A 100 -22.07 -1.94 2.91
C GLU A 100 -22.71 -1.45 4.20
N ILE A 101 -23.22 -0.22 4.19
CA ILE A 101 -23.86 0.43 5.34
C ILE A 101 -25.16 1.11 4.91
N GLY A 102 -26.27 0.72 5.53
CA GLY A 102 -27.62 1.05 5.12
C GLY A 102 -27.89 0.58 3.69
N SER A 103 -28.55 1.42 2.89
CA SER A 103 -28.68 1.21 1.44
C SER A 103 -27.43 1.64 0.63
N THR A 104 -26.36 2.07 1.30
CA THR A 104 -25.14 2.59 0.66
C THR A 104 -24.03 1.55 0.61
N GLU A 105 -23.39 1.41 -0.54
CA GLU A 105 -22.02 0.89 -0.60
C GLU A 105 -21.07 2.10 -0.62
N LEU A 106 -20.28 2.29 0.44
CA LEU A 106 -19.21 3.29 0.43
C LEU A 106 -17.97 2.63 -0.14
N ASN A 107 -17.48 3.13 -1.27
CA ASN A 107 -16.35 2.56 -2.01
C ASN A 107 -15.37 3.65 -2.50
N SER A 108 -14.28 3.23 -3.14
CA SER A 108 -13.27 4.14 -3.69
C SER A 108 -13.79 5.14 -4.74
N TYR A 109 -14.93 4.86 -5.39
CA TYR A 109 -15.49 5.70 -6.45
C TYR A 109 -16.40 6.82 -5.92
N ASN A 110 -17.08 6.61 -4.77
CA ASN A 110 -18.05 7.56 -4.22
C ASN A 110 -17.62 8.23 -2.89
N LEU A 111 -16.49 7.81 -2.30
CA LEU A 111 -15.90 8.39 -1.08
C LEU A 111 -15.85 9.92 -1.06
N GLU A 112 -15.40 10.54 -2.16
CA GLU A 112 -15.26 12.00 -2.26
C GLU A 112 -16.63 12.72 -2.27
N SER A 113 -17.67 12.08 -2.83
CA SER A 113 -19.04 12.61 -2.85
C SER A 113 -19.67 12.70 -1.45
N TYR A 114 -19.20 11.88 -0.51
CA TYR A 114 -19.59 11.91 0.90
C TYR A 114 -18.62 12.69 1.80
N SER A 115 -17.66 13.42 1.23
CA SER A 115 -16.61 14.16 1.98
C SER A 115 -17.16 15.06 3.10
N SER A 116 -18.28 15.76 2.88
CA SER A 116 -18.90 16.62 3.90
C SER A 116 -19.37 15.84 5.14
N GLN A 117 -19.98 14.67 4.93
CA GLN A 117 -20.50 13.77 5.95
C GLN A 117 -19.33 13.11 6.70
N LEU A 118 -18.33 12.59 5.99
CA LEU A 118 -17.16 11.97 6.59
C LEU A 118 -16.32 12.97 7.42
N GLN A 119 -16.23 14.23 6.98
CA GLN A 119 -15.65 15.31 7.79
C GLN A 119 -16.47 15.63 9.05
N LYS A 120 -17.80 15.45 9.04
CA LYS A 120 -18.61 15.57 10.26
C LYS A 120 -18.30 14.42 11.23
N TRP A 121 -18.17 13.19 10.76
CA TRP A 121 -17.81 12.05 11.61
C TRP A 121 -16.48 12.33 12.34
N GLY A 122 -15.48 12.80 11.58
CA GLY A 122 -14.20 13.25 12.14
C GLY A 122 -14.32 14.30 13.23
N LYS A 123 -15.26 15.25 13.11
CA LYS A 123 -15.47 16.31 14.10
C LYS A 123 -16.13 15.81 15.40
N SER A 124 -16.93 14.74 15.35
CA SER A 124 -17.54 14.13 16.54
C SER A 124 -16.57 13.27 17.37
N LEU A 125 -15.47 12.81 16.75
CA LEU A 125 -14.40 12.07 17.44
C LEU A 125 -13.38 13.01 18.10
N SER A 126 -12.89 12.62 19.28
CA SER A 126 -11.84 13.34 20.02
C SER A 126 -10.56 13.49 19.20
N LYS A 127 -9.63 14.34 19.63
CA LYS A 127 -8.39 14.63 18.88
C LYS A 127 -7.56 13.38 18.55
N THR A 128 -7.58 12.36 19.40
CA THR A 128 -6.89 11.06 19.20
C THR A 128 -7.85 9.93 18.87
N GLY A 129 -9.11 10.24 18.56
CA GLY A 129 -10.13 9.23 18.26
C GLY A 129 -9.83 8.46 16.97
N SER A 130 -10.26 7.20 16.93
CA SER A 130 -10.05 6.29 15.78
C SER A 130 -11.36 5.70 15.28
N ILE A 131 -11.38 5.29 14.01
CA ILE A 131 -12.51 4.56 13.40
C ILE A 131 -12.05 3.14 13.07
N LEU A 132 -12.77 2.13 13.57
CA LEU A 132 -12.51 0.71 13.38
C LEU A 132 -13.63 0.15 12.49
N VAL A 133 -13.26 -0.40 11.33
CA VAL A 133 -14.18 -0.86 10.29
C VAL A 133 -14.11 -2.38 10.18
N TYR A 134 -15.15 -3.06 10.67
CA TYR A 134 -15.32 -4.50 10.61
C TYR A 134 -16.18 -4.86 9.40
N GLY A 135 -15.54 -5.42 8.38
CA GLY A 135 -16.15 -6.00 7.18
C GLY A 135 -15.08 -6.81 6.46
N CYS A 136 -15.41 -7.82 5.66
CA CYS A 136 -14.37 -8.65 5.03
C CYS A 136 -13.54 -7.85 4.00
N ASN A 137 -12.23 -8.08 3.98
CA ASN A 137 -11.29 -7.65 2.93
C ASN A 137 -11.23 -6.13 2.65
N VAL A 138 -11.80 -5.28 3.52
CA VAL A 138 -11.99 -3.83 3.26
C VAL A 138 -10.67 -3.12 2.88
N ALA A 139 -9.59 -3.47 3.58
CA ALA A 139 -8.25 -2.93 3.36
C ALA A 139 -7.33 -3.87 2.57
N ALA A 140 -7.86 -4.93 1.97
CA ALA A 140 -7.07 -5.93 1.24
C ALA A 140 -6.36 -5.32 0.02
N GLY A 141 -5.11 -5.75 -0.19
CA GLY A 141 -4.31 -5.35 -1.33
C GLY A 141 -4.03 -3.84 -1.42
N LYS A 142 -3.65 -3.38 -2.61
CA LYS A 142 -3.39 -1.95 -2.87
C LYS A 142 -4.69 -1.11 -2.87
N PRO A 143 -5.79 -1.50 -3.55
CA PRO A 143 -7.00 -0.69 -3.60
C PRO A 143 -7.64 -0.52 -2.22
N GLY A 144 -7.70 -1.58 -1.41
CA GLY A 144 -8.23 -1.50 -0.05
C GLY A 144 -7.44 -0.52 0.81
N ARG A 145 -6.10 -0.59 0.79
CA ARG A 145 -5.24 0.40 1.48
C ARG A 145 -5.44 1.82 0.98
N GLU A 146 -5.65 2.04 -0.32
CA GLU A 146 -5.95 3.37 -0.87
C GLU A 146 -7.31 3.88 -0.40
N PHE A 147 -8.34 3.04 -0.34
CA PHE A 147 -9.64 3.34 0.27
C PHE A 147 -9.50 3.69 1.76
N THR A 148 -8.81 2.88 2.55
CA THR A 148 -8.59 3.13 3.99
C THR A 148 -7.83 4.43 4.23
N ASN A 149 -6.80 4.71 3.43
CA ASN A 149 -6.06 5.98 3.47
C ASN A 149 -6.94 7.17 3.09
N LYS A 150 -7.79 7.04 2.06
CA LYS A 150 -8.68 8.12 1.62
C LYS A 150 -9.79 8.42 2.63
N LEU A 151 -10.35 7.39 3.26
CA LEU A 151 -11.28 7.52 4.38
C LEU A 151 -10.60 8.20 5.60
N SER A 152 -9.32 7.88 5.86
CA SER A 152 -8.51 8.53 6.89
C SER A 152 -8.27 10.01 6.60
N GLU A 153 -7.96 10.37 5.35
CA GLU A 153 -7.80 11.75 4.90
C GLU A 153 -9.10 12.56 5.08
N LEU A 154 -10.23 12.04 4.57
CA LEU A 154 -11.52 12.74 4.59
C LEU A 154 -12.11 12.89 6.01
N THR A 155 -11.89 11.90 6.89
CA THR A 155 -12.32 12.00 8.30
C THR A 155 -11.29 12.75 9.18
N GLY A 156 -10.03 12.83 8.77
CA GLY A 156 -8.94 13.35 9.60
C GLY A 156 -8.67 12.48 10.84
N LYS A 157 -8.95 11.17 10.77
CA LYS A 157 -8.78 10.20 11.87
C LYS A 157 -8.00 8.97 11.44
N ASN A 158 -7.37 8.31 12.40
CA ASN A 158 -6.76 7.01 12.17
C ASN A 158 -7.87 5.97 11.92
N ILE A 159 -7.73 5.20 10.85
CA ILE A 159 -8.65 4.12 10.48
C ILE A 159 -7.94 2.79 10.73
N ALA A 160 -8.68 1.80 11.24
CA ALA A 160 -8.30 0.40 11.20
C ALA A 160 -9.34 -0.40 10.41
N ALA A 161 -8.89 -1.32 9.56
CA ALA A 161 -9.73 -2.19 8.75
C ALA A 161 -9.01 -3.52 8.49
N SER A 162 -9.74 -4.60 8.22
CA SER A 162 -9.14 -5.91 7.97
C SER A 162 -8.64 -6.06 6.53
N GLU A 163 -7.61 -6.90 6.34
CA GLU A 163 -7.14 -7.31 5.01
C GLU A 163 -7.69 -8.69 4.56
N ASN A 164 -8.48 -9.34 5.42
CA ASN A 164 -8.98 -10.70 5.28
C ASN A 164 -10.46 -10.80 5.70
N ALA A 165 -10.99 -12.03 5.81
CA ALA A 165 -12.35 -12.24 6.28
C ALA A 165 -12.53 -11.83 7.77
N THR A 166 -13.58 -11.07 8.05
CA THR A 166 -13.91 -10.63 9.42
C THR A 166 -15.07 -11.47 9.96
N GLY A 167 -14.90 -12.20 11.07
CA GLY A 167 -15.95 -13.01 11.68
C GLY A 167 -15.46 -14.28 12.40
N ASN A 168 -16.15 -15.40 12.21
CA ASN A 168 -15.89 -16.66 12.92
C ASN A 168 -14.52 -17.30 12.59
N PRO A 169 -13.67 -17.60 13.59
CA PRO A 169 -12.40 -18.33 13.43
C PRO A 169 -12.49 -19.70 12.74
N LYS A 170 -13.63 -20.40 12.82
CA LYS A 170 -13.85 -21.69 12.16
C LYS A 170 -14.13 -21.57 10.67
N LEU A 171 -14.44 -20.37 10.22
CA LEU A 171 -14.96 -20.05 8.88
C LEU A 171 -13.96 -19.13 8.14
N GLY A 172 -12.67 -19.22 8.53
CA GLY A 172 -11.55 -18.53 7.90
C GLY A 172 -11.39 -17.05 8.25
N GLY A 173 -12.31 -16.45 9.00
CA GLY A 173 -12.23 -15.06 9.42
C GLY A 173 -11.78 -14.89 10.87
N ASP A 174 -11.39 -13.68 11.25
CA ASP A 174 -11.26 -13.32 12.67
C ASP A 174 -11.71 -11.88 12.95
N TRP A 175 -11.41 -11.33 14.12
CA TRP A 175 -11.86 -9.98 14.52
C TRP A 175 -10.71 -8.98 14.65
N LYS A 176 -9.56 -9.26 14.02
CA LYS A 176 -8.44 -8.34 13.90
C LYS A 176 -8.67 -7.37 12.74
N LEU A 177 -7.94 -6.26 12.79
CA LEU A 177 -7.93 -5.21 11.78
C LEU A 177 -6.45 -4.93 11.47
N GLU A 178 -5.90 -5.65 10.49
CA GLU A 178 -4.45 -5.69 10.22
C GLU A 178 -3.91 -4.38 9.66
N ILE A 179 -4.75 -3.63 8.95
CA ILE A 179 -4.35 -2.38 8.30
C ILE A 179 -4.77 -1.20 9.14
N THR A 180 -3.80 -0.36 9.50
CA THR A 180 -4.02 0.88 10.24
C THR A 180 -3.35 2.07 9.54
N THR A 181 -4.04 3.21 9.42
CA THR A 181 -3.44 4.44 8.84
C THR A 181 -2.60 5.26 9.82
N GLY A 182 -2.62 4.88 11.10
CA GLY A 182 -1.88 5.51 12.18
C GLY A 182 -1.99 4.69 13.47
N LEU A 183 -1.52 5.25 14.59
CA LEU A 183 -1.56 4.55 15.88
C LEU A 183 -3.01 4.43 16.40
N ILE A 184 -3.46 3.20 16.66
CA ILE A 184 -4.78 2.88 17.18
C ILE A 184 -4.64 2.50 18.66
N ASP A 185 -5.23 3.30 19.55
CA ASP A 185 -5.31 3.03 21.00
C ASP A 185 -6.77 2.72 21.40
N ALA A 186 -7.27 1.60 20.88
CA ALA A 186 -8.64 1.13 21.10
C ALA A 186 -8.67 -0.39 21.35
N GLU A 187 -9.56 -0.82 22.26
CA GLU A 187 -9.88 -2.23 22.49
C GLU A 187 -11.10 -2.62 21.64
N LEU A 188 -11.29 -3.92 21.39
CA LEU A 188 -12.51 -4.45 20.78
C LEU A 188 -13.72 -4.09 21.65
N ALA A 189 -14.75 -3.51 21.05
CA ALA A 189 -15.98 -3.14 21.76
C ALA A 189 -16.90 -4.33 22.09
N PHE A 190 -16.45 -5.57 21.89
CA PHE A 190 -17.26 -6.79 21.95
C PHE A 190 -16.65 -7.82 22.92
N GLN A 191 -17.50 -8.64 23.54
CA GLN A 191 -17.11 -9.77 24.37
C GLN A 191 -16.50 -10.90 23.49
N PRO A 192 -15.22 -11.29 23.72
CA PRO A 192 -14.55 -12.30 22.89
C PRO A 192 -15.31 -13.62 22.79
N GLU A 193 -15.95 -14.05 23.87
CA GLU A 193 -16.68 -15.32 23.96
C GLU A 193 -17.91 -15.36 23.02
N VAL A 194 -18.51 -14.19 22.77
CA VAL A 194 -19.66 -14.05 21.85
C VAL A 194 -19.17 -13.93 20.39
N LEU A 195 -17.98 -13.36 20.17
CA LEU A 195 -17.34 -13.30 18.85
C LEU A 195 -16.85 -14.68 18.38
N GLU A 196 -16.31 -15.52 19.28
CA GLU A 196 -15.92 -16.92 18.98
C GLU A 196 -17.11 -17.82 18.64
N THR A 197 -18.33 -17.42 19.03
CA THR A 197 -19.57 -18.15 18.79
C THR A 197 -20.49 -17.49 17.76
N TYR A 198 -20.06 -16.38 17.14
CA TYR A 198 -20.77 -15.76 16.02
C TYR A 198 -20.70 -16.66 14.78
N SER A 199 -21.83 -17.04 14.18
CA SER A 199 -21.86 -18.11 13.16
C SER A 199 -21.43 -17.70 11.74
N TYR A 200 -21.04 -16.45 11.50
CA TYR A 200 -20.90 -15.90 10.14
C TYR A 200 -19.55 -15.19 9.93
N VAL A 201 -19.26 -14.79 8.69
CA VAL A 201 -18.26 -13.75 8.36
C VAL A 201 -18.92 -12.66 7.51
N LEU A 202 -18.39 -11.45 7.61
CA LEU A 202 -18.99 -10.23 7.07
C LEU A 202 -18.70 -10.04 5.55
N ALA A 203 -18.94 -11.08 4.74
CA ALA A 203 -18.57 -11.15 3.32
C ALA A 203 -19.79 -11.07 2.38
N THR A 204 -19.57 -10.65 1.14
CA THR A 204 -20.51 -10.78 0.01
C THR A 204 -19.84 -11.66 -1.04
N LEU A 205 -20.52 -12.64 -1.63
CA LEU A 205 -19.90 -13.54 -2.62
C LEU A 205 -19.89 -12.95 -4.03
N VAL A 206 -21.03 -12.41 -4.46
CA VAL A 206 -21.17 -11.75 -5.76
C VAL A 206 -22.05 -10.55 -5.60
N LYS A 207 -21.66 -9.44 -6.21
CA LYS A 207 -22.49 -8.25 -6.35
C LYS A 207 -22.34 -7.71 -7.75
N GLU A 208 -23.46 -7.64 -8.47
CA GLU A 208 -23.50 -7.09 -9.82
C GLU A 208 -24.83 -6.38 -10.02
N ASN A 209 -24.78 -5.09 -10.35
CA ASN A 209 -25.99 -4.30 -10.55
C ASN A 209 -26.54 -4.42 -11.97
N PHE A 210 -25.71 -4.75 -12.97
CA PHE A 210 -26.01 -4.74 -14.40
C PHE A 210 -26.46 -3.36 -14.94
N GLN A 211 -26.33 -2.28 -14.17
CA GLN A 211 -26.77 -0.94 -14.51
C GLN A 211 -25.74 -0.16 -15.33
N ASN A 212 -24.48 -0.61 -15.35
CA ASN A 212 -23.38 0.00 -16.06
C ASN A 212 -23.21 -0.57 -17.48
N GLY A 213 -22.53 0.19 -18.35
CA GLY A 213 -22.36 -0.18 -19.76
C GLY A 213 -21.33 -1.29 -20.04
N ILE A 214 -20.62 -1.77 -19.00
CA ILE A 214 -19.65 -2.87 -19.09
C ILE A 214 -19.79 -3.72 -17.83
N VAL A 215 -19.86 -5.04 -18.01
CA VAL A 215 -19.68 -6.06 -16.97
C VAL A 215 -18.43 -6.87 -17.32
N TYR A 216 -17.58 -7.09 -16.32
CA TYR A 216 -16.32 -7.81 -16.44
C TYR A 216 -16.48 -9.24 -15.91
N GLY A 217 -15.59 -10.14 -16.33
CA GLY A 217 -15.68 -11.56 -16.01
C GLY A 217 -15.67 -11.87 -14.51
N PRO A 218 -16.23 -13.02 -14.09
CA PRO A 218 -16.33 -14.23 -14.92
C PRO A 218 -17.74 -14.65 -15.37
N TRP A 219 -18.46 -13.79 -16.08
CA TRP A 219 -19.75 -14.20 -16.67
C TRP A 219 -19.57 -15.04 -17.93
N ILE A 220 -20.49 -15.95 -18.20
CA ILE A 220 -20.67 -16.58 -19.51
C ILE A 220 -22.14 -16.44 -19.93
N TYR A 221 -22.39 -16.45 -21.23
CA TYR A 221 -23.74 -16.36 -21.79
C TYR A 221 -23.91 -17.31 -22.97
N GLY A 222 -25.16 -17.61 -23.29
CA GLY A 222 -25.50 -18.43 -24.45
C GLY A 222 -26.96 -18.27 -24.85
N ILE A 223 -27.27 -18.77 -26.03
CA ILE A 223 -28.60 -18.71 -26.64
C ILE A 223 -28.98 -20.07 -27.22
N SER A 224 -30.27 -20.25 -27.49
CA SER A 224 -30.78 -21.39 -28.25
C SER A 224 -31.57 -20.95 -29.48
N GLY A 225 -31.44 -21.69 -30.57
CA GLY A 225 -32.05 -21.35 -31.87
C GLY A 225 -31.50 -20.04 -32.46
N SER A 226 -32.38 -19.26 -33.09
CA SER A 226 -32.07 -17.96 -33.73
C SER A 226 -32.35 -16.75 -32.81
N SER A 227 -32.14 -16.91 -31.51
CA SER A 227 -32.44 -15.88 -30.51
C SER A 227 -31.48 -14.69 -30.59
N ALA A 228 -31.92 -13.52 -30.08
CA ALA A 228 -31.02 -12.42 -29.80
C ALA A 228 -30.08 -12.76 -28.63
N LEU A 229 -28.88 -12.17 -28.61
CA LEU A 229 -27.95 -12.33 -27.49
C LEU A 229 -28.47 -11.59 -26.25
N PRO A 230 -28.30 -12.16 -25.04
CA PRO A 230 -28.51 -11.42 -23.80
C PRO A 230 -27.40 -10.37 -23.63
N GLY A 231 -27.68 -9.25 -22.97
CA GLY A 231 -26.71 -8.18 -22.84
C GLY A 231 -27.16 -6.97 -22.03
N LEU A 232 -26.26 -5.99 -21.89
CA LEU A 232 -26.44 -4.81 -21.06
C LEU A 232 -27.12 -3.69 -21.84
N THR A 233 -28.24 -3.17 -21.33
CA THR A 233 -29.01 -2.11 -22.02
C THR A 233 -28.28 -0.76 -22.07
N ALA A 234 -27.42 -0.48 -21.08
CA ALA A 234 -26.57 0.71 -21.01
C ALA A 234 -25.21 0.55 -21.72
N GLY A 235 -24.93 -0.62 -22.30
CA GLY A 235 -23.65 -0.93 -22.94
C GLY A 235 -23.65 -0.68 -24.44
N THR A 236 -22.54 -0.21 -24.99
CA THR A 236 -22.34 0.01 -26.44
C THR A 236 -21.15 -0.76 -27.02
N GLY A 237 -20.52 -1.66 -26.25
CA GLY A 237 -19.27 -2.32 -26.61
C GLY A 237 -19.07 -3.72 -26.01
N SER A 238 -17.82 -4.19 -26.07
CA SER A 238 -17.42 -5.58 -25.82
C SER A 238 -16.98 -5.83 -24.37
N GLY A 239 -17.93 -5.78 -23.43
CA GLY A 239 -17.76 -6.42 -22.13
C GLY A 239 -17.80 -7.95 -22.25
N VAL A 240 -17.67 -8.66 -21.14
CA VAL A 240 -17.86 -10.12 -21.11
C VAL A 240 -19.33 -10.48 -21.38
N LEU A 241 -20.25 -9.58 -21.01
CA LEU A 241 -21.60 -9.51 -21.56
C LEU A 241 -21.65 -8.40 -22.62
N PRO A 242 -22.30 -8.62 -23.78
CA PRO A 242 -22.31 -7.63 -24.85
C PRO A 242 -23.21 -6.44 -24.48
N GLY A 243 -22.81 -5.23 -24.91
CA GLY A 243 -23.68 -4.06 -24.87
C GLY A 243 -24.73 -4.11 -25.99
N LEU A 244 -26.00 -3.84 -25.66
CA LEU A 244 -27.11 -3.89 -26.62
C LEU A 244 -27.37 -2.57 -27.36
N GLY A 245 -26.75 -1.46 -26.93
CA GLY A 245 -26.87 -0.15 -27.58
C GLY A 245 -28.26 0.48 -27.49
N ILE A 246 -29.08 0.04 -26.53
CA ILE A 246 -30.51 0.43 -26.42
C ILE A 246 -30.69 1.89 -25.96
N GLY A 247 -29.68 2.46 -25.29
CA GLY A 247 -29.63 3.89 -24.97
C GLY A 247 -29.87 4.24 -23.50
N ASP A 248 -29.96 3.26 -22.61
CA ASP A 248 -29.94 3.51 -21.17
C ASP A 248 -28.62 4.18 -20.78
N THR A 249 -28.68 5.19 -19.90
CA THR A 249 -27.45 5.79 -19.36
C THR A 249 -26.82 4.86 -18.32
N PRO A 250 -25.47 4.75 -18.25
CA PRO A 250 -24.80 4.01 -17.18
C PRO A 250 -25.28 4.46 -15.79
N GLY A 251 -25.59 3.49 -14.94
CA GLY A 251 -26.31 3.70 -13.67
C GLY A 251 -27.82 3.43 -13.74
N ASN A 252 -28.41 3.39 -14.94
CA ASN A 252 -29.85 3.12 -15.15
C ASN A 252 -30.12 1.88 -16.03
N GLY A 253 -29.09 1.14 -16.43
CA GLY A 253 -29.23 -0.06 -17.26
C GLY A 253 -29.82 -1.28 -16.52
N ALA A 254 -29.91 -2.38 -17.25
CA ALA A 254 -30.18 -3.71 -16.74
C ALA A 254 -29.49 -4.77 -17.63
N LEU A 255 -29.42 -6.01 -17.14
CA LEU A 255 -29.15 -7.18 -17.98
C LEU A 255 -30.45 -7.61 -18.63
N ARG A 256 -30.55 -7.53 -19.96
CA ARG A 256 -31.66 -8.06 -20.74
C ARG A 256 -31.34 -9.48 -21.23
N LEU A 257 -32.26 -10.41 -20.97
CA LEU A 257 -32.19 -11.81 -21.38
C LEU A 257 -32.98 -12.06 -22.67
N THR A 258 -34.19 -11.50 -22.80
CA THR A 258 -34.96 -11.51 -24.07
C THR A 258 -35.61 -10.16 -24.37
N SER A 259 -36.01 -10.00 -25.62
CA SER A 259 -36.85 -8.91 -26.12
C SER A 259 -38.30 -9.38 -26.29
N SER A 260 -39.22 -8.47 -26.62
CA SER A 260 -40.61 -8.79 -26.99
C SER A 260 -40.76 -9.40 -28.40
N ALA A 261 -39.87 -10.33 -28.75
CA ALA A 261 -39.92 -11.13 -29.98
C ALA A 261 -40.21 -12.59 -29.64
N GLU A 262 -40.86 -13.30 -30.56
CA GLU A 262 -41.27 -14.70 -30.37
C GLU A 262 -40.08 -15.68 -30.32
N SER A 263 -40.30 -16.83 -29.69
CA SER A 263 -39.42 -18.01 -29.76
C SER A 263 -37.95 -17.79 -29.33
N GLN A 264 -37.70 -16.88 -28.39
CA GLN A 264 -36.35 -16.59 -27.88
C GLN A 264 -35.99 -17.47 -26.67
N ALA A 265 -34.70 -17.80 -26.49
CA ALA A 265 -34.15 -18.40 -25.28
C ALA A 265 -32.68 -17.99 -25.09
N ALA A 266 -32.35 -17.48 -23.91
CA ALA A 266 -31.00 -17.03 -23.55
C ALA A 266 -30.69 -17.29 -22.07
N PHE A 267 -29.40 -17.35 -21.73
CA PHE A 267 -28.93 -17.39 -20.34
C PHE A 267 -27.70 -16.50 -20.11
N VAL A 268 -27.50 -16.11 -18.85
CA VAL A 268 -26.24 -15.60 -18.29
C VAL A 268 -25.93 -16.34 -16.99
N ILE A 269 -24.70 -16.84 -16.85
CA ILE A 269 -24.20 -17.58 -15.67
C ILE A 269 -22.99 -16.87 -15.09
N TYR A 270 -22.93 -16.77 -13.76
CA TYR A 270 -21.70 -16.47 -13.05
C TYR A 270 -20.82 -17.72 -13.08
N ASN A 271 -19.75 -17.71 -13.87
CA ASN A 271 -18.96 -18.90 -14.16
C ASN A 271 -17.95 -19.25 -13.05
N ASN A 272 -18.00 -18.56 -11.90
CA ASN A 272 -17.23 -18.92 -10.71
C ASN A 272 -18.08 -19.84 -9.82
N PRO A 273 -17.64 -21.08 -9.55
CA PRO A 273 -18.29 -21.95 -8.59
C PRO A 273 -18.33 -21.40 -7.16
N ILE A 274 -19.39 -21.76 -6.45
CA ILE A 274 -19.65 -21.46 -5.03
C ILE A 274 -20.01 -22.78 -4.31
N PRO A 275 -19.55 -23.04 -3.08
CA PRO A 275 -19.86 -24.29 -2.39
C PRO A 275 -21.35 -24.46 -2.07
N ALA A 276 -21.81 -25.71 -2.06
CA ALA A 276 -23.18 -26.06 -1.68
C ALA A 276 -23.37 -26.35 -0.18
N THR A 277 -22.29 -26.64 0.54
CA THR A 277 -22.30 -26.99 1.98
C THR A 277 -22.70 -25.84 2.90
N GLU A 278 -22.69 -24.63 2.34
CA GLU A 278 -22.75 -23.35 3.01
C GLU A 278 -24.11 -22.64 2.88
N GLY A 279 -25.01 -23.19 2.07
CA GLY A 279 -26.27 -22.53 1.74
C GLY A 279 -26.07 -21.23 0.96
N LEU A 280 -27.16 -20.69 0.44
CA LEU A 280 -27.14 -19.50 -0.43
C LEU A 280 -28.30 -18.59 -0.10
N LYS A 281 -28.02 -17.29 0.04
CA LYS A 281 -29.00 -16.21 0.02
C LYS A 281 -28.73 -15.37 -1.22
N VAL A 282 -29.71 -15.34 -2.13
CA VAL A 282 -29.63 -14.63 -3.40
C VAL A 282 -30.74 -13.60 -3.43
N THR A 283 -30.39 -12.34 -3.69
CA THR A 283 -31.35 -11.24 -3.79
C THR A 283 -31.16 -10.54 -5.14
N PHE A 284 -32.23 -10.24 -5.85
CA PHE A 284 -32.18 -9.53 -7.14
C PHE A 284 -33.52 -8.89 -7.47
N GLU A 285 -33.49 -7.95 -8.42
CA GLU A 285 -34.67 -7.40 -9.06
C GLU A 285 -34.81 -7.97 -10.47
N PHE A 286 -36.03 -8.30 -10.88
CA PHE A 286 -36.35 -8.67 -12.25
C PHE A 286 -37.54 -7.88 -12.79
N PHE A 287 -37.66 -7.87 -14.13
CA PHE A 287 -38.71 -7.18 -14.86
C PHE A 287 -39.22 -8.07 -15.99
N ALA A 288 -40.54 -8.07 -16.17
CA ALA A 288 -41.18 -8.68 -17.33
C ALA A 288 -42.29 -7.74 -17.84
N TYR A 289 -42.06 -7.13 -19.01
CA TYR A 289 -42.82 -5.96 -19.47
C TYR A 289 -42.77 -5.73 -21.00
N ALA A 290 -43.61 -4.81 -21.50
CA ALA A 290 -43.64 -4.35 -22.90
C ALA A 290 -43.80 -5.47 -23.95
N GLY A 291 -44.60 -6.48 -23.61
CA GLY A 291 -44.77 -7.71 -24.37
C GLY A 291 -46.03 -7.81 -25.22
N SER A 292 -46.39 -9.04 -25.59
CA SER A 292 -47.59 -9.38 -26.34
C SER A 292 -48.23 -10.66 -25.81
N ALA A 293 -49.54 -10.60 -25.59
CA ALA A 293 -50.30 -11.69 -25.00
C ALA A 293 -50.82 -12.67 -26.05
N TYR A 294 -50.66 -13.97 -25.81
CA TYR A 294 -51.22 -15.05 -26.63
C TYR A 294 -52.50 -15.57 -25.95
N PHE A 295 -53.62 -15.53 -26.66
CA PHE A 295 -54.97 -15.79 -26.10
C PHE A 295 -55.32 -15.00 -24.82
N GLY A 296 -54.68 -13.85 -24.59
CA GLY A 296 -54.90 -13.00 -23.42
C GLY A 296 -53.91 -13.19 -22.27
N THR A 297 -52.91 -14.08 -22.41
CA THR A 297 -51.86 -14.31 -21.40
C THR A 297 -50.48 -13.89 -21.93
N PRO A 298 -49.70 -13.05 -21.22
CA PRO A 298 -48.30 -12.71 -21.55
C PRO A 298 -47.34 -13.89 -21.29
N GLY A 299 -46.08 -13.80 -21.68
CA GLY A 299 -45.17 -14.95 -21.50
C GLY A 299 -43.76 -14.90 -22.10
N ASP A 300 -42.94 -15.93 -21.84
CA ASP A 300 -43.25 -17.04 -20.93
C ASP A 300 -42.67 -16.83 -19.51
N GLY A 301 -41.52 -16.17 -19.40
CA GLY A 301 -40.96 -15.71 -18.13
C GLY A 301 -39.45 -15.86 -17.98
N ILE A 302 -39.00 -15.77 -16.72
CA ILE A 302 -37.59 -15.78 -16.29
C ILE A 302 -37.36 -17.00 -15.39
N SER A 303 -36.18 -17.61 -15.43
CA SER A 303 -35.72 -18.53 -14.41
C SER A 303 -34.41 -18.05 -13.76
N PHE A 304 -34.35 -18.10 -12.43
CA PHE A 304 -33.07 -18.25 -11.73
C PHE A 304 -32.76 -19.74 -11.66
N PHE A 305 -31.49 -20.12 -11.86
CA PHE A 305 -31.12 -21.52 -11.78
C PHE A 305 -29.74 -21.76 -11.17
N LEU A 306 -29.58 -22.96 -10.64
CA LEU A 306 -28.33 -23.53 -10.14
C LEU A 306 -27.90 -24.66 -11.08
N ILE A 307 -26.61 -24.73 -11.39
CA ILE A 307 -25.96 -25.84 -12.09
C ILE A 307 -24.86 -26.44 -11.22
N ASP A 308 -24.45 -27.67 -11.52
CA ASP A 308 -23.19 -28.25 -11.02
C ASP A 308 -22.01 -27.30 -11.35
N GLY A 309 -21.19 -26.97 -10.36
CA GLY A 309 -20.07 -26.04 -10.50
C GLY A 309 -18.99 -26.51 -11.48
N THR A 310 -18.94 -27.79 -11.84
CA THR A 310 -18.04 -28.31 -12.88
C THR A 310 -18.56 -28.06 -14.30
N ALA A 311 -19.86 -27.81 -14.47
CA ALA A 311 -20.48 -27.63 -15.79
C ALA A 311 -20.13 -26.26 -16.41
N THR A 312 -20.07 -26.23 -17.74
CA THR A 312 -19.79 -25.03 -18.54
C THR A 312 -20.69 -25.00 -19.78
N PRO A 313 -22.01 -24.75 -19.63
CA PRO A 313 -22.95 -24.77 -20.75
C PRO A 313 -22.66 -23.64 -21.74
N SER A 314 -23.00 -23.87 -23.02
CA SER A 314 -22.83 -22.90 -24.12
C SER A 314 -24.14 -22.55 -24.83
N GLN A 315 -25.24 -23.22 -24.47
CA GLN A 315 -26.59 -23.01 -25.00
C GLN A 315 -27.59 -22.95 -23.84
N ALA A 316 -28.66 -22.18 -24.04
CA ALA A 316 -29.78 -22.13 -23.10
C ALA A 316 -30.62 -23.42 -23.20
N GLY A 317 -31.49 -23.64 -22.22
CA GLY A 317 -32.60 -24.55 -22.38
C GLY A 317 -33.56 -24.08 -23.49
N ALA A 318 -34.67 -24.79 -23.64
CA ALA A 318 -35.61 -24.53 -24.71
C ALA A 318 -36.37 -23.19 -24.57
N PHE A 319 -36.89 -22.69 -25.70
CA PHE A 319 -37.79 -21.53 -25.71
C PHE A 319 -39.23 -21.88 -25.29
N GLY A 320 -40.06 -20.85 -25.13
CA GLY A 320 -41.43 -20.98 -24.65
C GLY A 320 -41.46 -21.26 -23.15
N GLY A 321 -42.38 -22.11 -22.71
CA GLY A 321 -42.53 -22.47 -21.31
C GLY A 321 -41.39 -23.26 -20.65
N SER A 322 -40.23 -23.40 -21.29
CA SER A 322 -39.06 -24.02 -20.66
C SER A 322 -38.17 -23.00 -19.94
N LEU A 323 -38.52 -21.70 -20.02
CA LEU A 323 -37.89 -20.55 -19.35
C LEU A 323 -36.37 -20.47 -19.52
N GLY A 324 -35.88 -20.95 -20.67
CA GLY A 324 -34.46 -21.08 -20.98
C GLY A 324 -33.67 -22.01 -20.05
N TYR A 325 -34.32 -22.79 -19.19
CA TYR A 325 -33.70 -23.75 -18.25
C TYR A 325 -34.00 -25.21 -18.62
N ALA A 326 -35.28 -25.55 -18.78
CA ALA A 326 -35.73 -26.92 -19.01
C ALA A 326 -35.62 -27.34 -20.50
N GLN A 327 -35.84 -28.62 -20.76
CA GLN A 327 -35.92 -29.20 -22.09
C GLN A 327 -37.31 -29.03 -22.73
N ARG A 328 -37.37 -29.22 -24.04
CA ARG A 328 -38.62 -29.55 -24.76
C ARG A 328 -38.42 -30.70 -25.74
N THR A 329 -39.48 -31.09 -26.45
CA THR A 329 -39.44 -32.15 -27.45
C THR A 329 -38.51 -31.74 -28.59
N GLY A 330 -37.38 -32.45 -28.71
CA GLY A 330 -36.35 -32.16 -29.71
C GLY A 330 -35.38 -31.02 -29.37
N ALA A 331 -35.39 -30.46 -28.14
CA ALA A 331 -34.38 -29.48 -27.70
C ALA A 331 -34.00 -29.69 -26.22
N PRO A 332 -32.70 -29.70 -25.86
CA PRO A 332 -32.26 -29.98 -24.49
C PRO A 332 -32.58 -28.83 -23.51
N GLY A 333 -32.38 -29.10 -22.21
CA GLY A 333 -32.29 -28.07 -21.18
C GLY A 333 -30.84 -27.59 -20.99
N VAL A 334 -30.61 -26.79 -19.94
CA VAL A 334 -29.26 -26.33 -19.56
C VAL A 334 -28.42 -27.49 -19.02
N VAL A 335 -27.29 -27.76 -19.68
CA VAL A 335 -26.30 -28.77 -19.27
C VAL A 335 -25.77 -28.48 -17.87
N GLY A 336 -25.75 -29.50 -17.01
CA GLY A 336 -25.39 -29.40 -15.61
C GLY A 336 -26.50 -28.87 -14.71
N GLY A 337 -27.70 -28.62 -15.23
CA GLY A 337 -28.84 -28.12 -14.47
C GLY A 337 -29.09 -28.91 -13.19
N TYR A 338 -29.09 -28.24 -12.04
CA TYR A 338 -29.43 -28.83 -10.74
C TYR A 338 -30.82 -28.39 -10.26
N LEU A 339 -31.11 -27.09 -10.30
CA LEU A 339 -32.40 -26.53 -9.85
C LEU A 339 -32.79 -25.35 -10.74
N GLY A 340 -34.03 -25.32 -11.21
CA GLY A 340 -34.61 -24.18 -11.92
C GLY A 340 -35.81 -23.61 -11.16
N ILE A 341 -35.77 -22.31 -10.90
CA ILE A 341 -36.80 -21.54 -10.21
C ILE A 341 -37.40 -20.59 -11.25
N GLY A 342 -38.51 -21.01 -11.85
CA GLY A 342 -39.21 -20.28 -12.90
C GLY A 342 -40.22 -19.30 -12.32
N PHE A 343 -40.05 -18.02 -12.64
CA PHE A 343 -41.03 -16.96 -12.51
C PHE A 343 -41.85 -16.99 -13.80
N ASP A 344 -42.94 -17.76 -13.76
CA ASP A 344 -43.68 -18.31 -14.89
C ASP A 344 -44.96 -17.48 -15.13
N GLU A 345 -44.94 -16.66 -16.17
CA GLU A 345 -46.01 -15.72 -16.49
C GLU A 345 -47.15 -16.44 -17.20
N PHE A 346 -46.80 -17.19 -18.25
CA PHE A 346 -47.77 -17.95 -19.05
C PHE A 346 -48.29 -19.17 -18.28
N GLY A 347 -47.47 -19.73 -17.39
CA GLY A 347 -47.82 -20.81 -16.47
C GLY A 347 -47.43 -22.21 -16.95
N ASN A 348 -46.73 -22.31 -18.07
CA ASN A 348 -46.39 -23.56 -18.73
C ASN A 348 -45.02 -24.13 -18.34
N PHE A 349 -44.22 -23.46 -17.50
CA PHE A 349 -43.08 -24.10 -16.82
C PHE A 349 -43.56 -25.21 -15.88
N SER A 350 -44.76 -25.10 -15.33
CA SER A 350 -45.39 -26.18 -14.53
C SER A 350 -46.05 -27.32 -15.32
N ASN A 351 -46.04 -27.30 -16.66
CA ASN A 351 -46.64 -28.36 -17.50
C ASN A 351 -45.74 -29.60 -17.68
N GLY A 352 -46.35 -30.80 -17.64
CA GLY A 352 -45.71 -32.05 -18.10
C GLY A 352 -45.71 -32.23 -19.63
N GLY A 353 -46.11 -31.21 -20.37
CA GLY A 353 -46.14 -31.20 -21.84
C GLY A 353 -44.78 -30.94 -22.46
N GLU A 354 -44.68 -31.21 -23.76
CA GLU A 354 -43.48 -30.98 -24.58
C GLU A 354 -42.24 -31.75 -24.10
N GLY A 355 -42.36 -32.90 -23.44
CA GLY A 355 -41.19 -33.74 -23.06
C GLY A 355 -40.50 -33.33 -21.75
N ARG A 356 -41.07 -32.37 -21.01
CA ARG A 356 -40.79 -32.16 -19.58
C ARG A 356 -41.41 -33.27 -18.74
N VAL A 357 -40.84 -33.56 -17.57
CA VAL A 357 -41.32 -34.62 -16.67
C VAL A 357 -42.11 -34.02 -15.49
N GLY A 358 -43.28 -34.58 -15.19
CA GLY A 358 -44.17 -34.13 -14.12
C GLY A 358 -44.80 -32.75 -14.37
N GLY A 359 -45.77 -32.38 -13.54
CA GLY A 359 -46.45 -31.08 -13.62
C GLY A 359 -47.87 -31.10 -13.09
N THR A 360 -48.39 -29.92 -12.73
CA THR A 360 -49.78 -29.73 -12.27
C THR A 360 -50.71 -29.20 -13.37
N GLY A 361 -50.17 -28.77 -14.51
CA GLY A 361 -50.91 -28.18 -15.62
C GLY A 361 -50.34 -26.80 -15.96
N GLN A 362 -51.15 -25.93 -16.56
CA GLN A 362 -50.81 -24.52 -16.72
C GLN A 362 -51.25 -23.74 -15.47
N LEU A 363 -50.34 -22.97 -14.86
CA LEU A 363 -50.64 -22.05 -13.76
C LEU A 363 -49.94 -20.71 -14.01
N SER A 364 -50.62 -19.79 -14.69
CA SER A 364 -50.09 -18.45 -14.97
C SER A 364 -49.79 -17.69 -13.68
N ASP A 365 -48.92 -16.68 -13.78
CA ASP A 365 -48.54 -15.83 -12.64
C ASP A 365 -48.06 -16.64 -11.42
N SER A 366 -47.12 -17.57 -11.64
CA SER A 366 -46.66 -18.48 -10.59
C SER A 366 -45.14 -18.57 -10.47
N ILE A 367 -44.68 -19.05 -9.32
CA ILE A 367 -43.33 -19.61 -9.20
C ILE A 367 -43.47 -21.12 -9.33
N ALA A 368 -42.73 -21.70 -10.25
CA ALA A 368 -42.69 -23.14 -10.48
C ALA A 368 -41.24 -23.65 -10.41
N ILE A 369 -41.05 -24.79 -9.74
CA ILE A 369 -39.72 -25.36 -9.46
C ILE A 369 -39.52 -26.63 -10.29
N ARG A 370 -38.38 -26.71 -10.98
CA ARG A 370 -37.91 -27.91 -11.67
C ARG A 370 -36.57 -28.37 -11.13
N GLY A 371 -36.42 -29.69 -11.06
CA GLY A 371 -35.21 -30.36 -10.62
C GLY A 371 -34.15 -30.46 -11.72
N ARG A 372 -33.21 -31.38 -11.49
CA ARG A 372 -31.97 -31.53 -12.24
C ARG A 372 -32.08 -32.19 -13.61
N GLU A 373 -31.07 -31.97 -14.45
CA GLU A 373 -30.92 -32.56 -15.79
C GLU A 373 -31.04 -34.10 -15.76
N SER A 374 -30.41 -34.76 -14.78
CA SER A 374 -30.42 -36.22 -14.67
C SER A 374 -31.78 -36.84 -14.31
N THR A 375 -32.76 -36.04 -13.88
CA THR A 375 -34.17 -36.45 -13.72
C THR A 375 -35.06 -35.91 -14.84
N ASN A 376 -34.47 -35.44 -15.95
CA ASN A 376 -35.15 -34.74 -17.04
C ASN A 376 -35.97 -33.53 -16.52
N TYR A 377 -35.35 -32.74 -15.65
CA TYR A 377 -35.89 -31.49 -15.10
C TYR A 377 -37.28 -31.68 -14.48
N GLN A 378 -37.43 -32.75 -13.70
CA GLN A 378 -38.67 -33.16 -13.05
C GLN A 378 -39.31 -31.98 -12.29
N PHE A 379 -40.60 -31.75 -12.53
CA PHE A 379 -41.39 -30.79 -11.76
C PHE A 379 -41.43 -31.17 -10.28
N LEU A 380 -41.16 -30.21 -9.40
CA LEU A 380 -41.17 -30.41 -7.94
C LEU A 380 -42.42 -29.79 -7.30
N THR A 381 -42.68 -28.50 -7.54
CA THR A 381 -43.81 -27.76 -6.95
C THR A 381 -44.10 -26.45 -7.68
N ASN A 382 -45.27 -25.85 -7.49
CA ASN A 382 -45.59 -24.49 -7.90
C ASN A 382 -46.59 -23.80 -6.96
N ALA A 383 -46.61 -22.46 -6.99
CA ALA A 383 -47.59 -21.63 -6.30
C ALA A 383 -47.81 -20.30 -7.02
N SER A 384 -49.05 -19.82 -7.10
CA SER A 384 -49.39 -18.52 -7.67
C SER A 384 -48.83 -17.36 -6.84
N VAL A 385 -48.42 -16.30 -7.51
CA VAL A 385 -47.87 -15.08 -6.89
C VAL A 385 -48.99 -14.03 -6.71
N PRO A 386 -49.22 -13.54 -5.47
CA PRO A 386 -50.11 -12.41 -5.25
C PRO A 386 -49.63 -11.17 -6.02
N GLY A 387 -50.50 -10.60 -6.87
CA GLY A 387 -50.15 -9.46 -7.73
C GLY A 387 -49.42 -9.81 -9.04
N GLY A 388 -49.21 -11.10 -9.33
CA GLY A 388 -48.66 -11.56 -10.60
C GLY A 388 -47.14 -11.42 -10.74
N ILE A 389 -46.59 -12.05 -11.77
CA ILE A 389 -45.15 -12.03 -12.10
C ILE A 389 -44.79 -10.78 -12.91
N ASP A 390 -45.68 -10.30 -13.79
CA ASP A 390 -45.33 -9.36 -14.86
C ASP A 390 -46.09 -8.03 -14.79
N ASN A 391 -45.86 -7.19 -15.81
CA ASN A 391 -46.77 -6.13 -16.24
C ASN A 391 -46.55 -5.84 -17.75
N TYR A 392 -46.96 -6.74 -18.64
CA TYR A 392 -46.72 -6.62 -20.09
C TYR A 392 -47.24 -5.32 -20.73
N THR A 393 -48.22 -4.67 -20.10
CA THR A 393 -48.87 -3.46 -20.65
C THR A 393 -48.05 -2.17 -20.49
N VAL A 394 -47.07 -2.13 -19.58
CA VAL A 394 -46.21 -0.94 -19.38
C VAL A 394 -44.94 -1.00 -20.21
N SER A 395 -44.48 0.16 -20.66
CA SER A 395 -43.19 0.34 -21.35
C SER A 395 -42.04 0.74 -20.42
N ASN A 396 -42.32 0.99 -19.14
CA ASN A 396 -41.33 1.33 -18.12
C ASN A 396 -41.07 0.13 -17.22
N ARG A 397 -39.81 -0.34 -17.17
CA ARG A 397 -39.39 -1.47 -16.33
C ARG A 397 -39.73 -1.25 -14.84
N ASP A 398 -39.60 -0.02 -14.33
CA ASP A 398 -39.78 0.24 -12.90
C ASP A 398 -41.22 -0.03 -12.43
N LEU A 399 -42.20 0.12 -13.32
CA LEU A 399 -43.62 -0.20 -13.08
C LEU A 399 -43.93 -1.72 -13.19
N ALA A 400 -42.93 -2.52 -13.57
CA ALA A 400 -42.99 -3.98 -13.67
C ALA A 400 -41.98 -4.67 -12.72
N THR A 401 -41.33 -3.92 -11.83
CA THR A 401 -40.33 -4.45 -10.88
C THR A 401 -40.93 -5.57 -10.03
N ARG A 402 -40.18 -6.64 -9.85
CA ARG A 402 -40.33 -7.63 -8.78
C ARG A 402 -38.99 -7.81 -8.07
N ARG A 403 -39.00 -7.84 -6.74
CA ARG A 403 -37.80 -8.09 -5.93
C ARG A 403 -37.91 -9.48 -5.31
N VAL A 404 -36.85 -10.27 -5.40
CA VAL A 404 -36.84 -11.68 -5.01
C VAL A 404 -35.73 -11.94 -4.01
N GLN A 405 -36.02 -12.75 -3.00
CA GLN A 405 -35.01 -13.46 -2.22
C GLN A 405 -35.19 -14.98 -2.39
N ILE A 406 -34.12 -15.66 -2.80
CA ILE A 406 -34.01 -17.12 -2.76
C ILE A 406 -33.10 -17.47 -1.58
N THR A 407 -33.48 -18.47 -0.80
CA THR A 407 -32.70 -18.95 0.34
C THR A 407 -32.64 -20.47 0.31
N LEU A 408 -31.44 -21.02 0.18
CA LEU A 408 -31.15 -22.45 0.28
C LEU A 408 -30.36 -22.67 1.58
N ASP A 409 -30.96 -23.27 2.59
CA ASP A 409 -30.32 -23.49 3.89
C ASP A 409 -29.19 -24.54 3.78
N PRO A 410 -28.06 -24.38 4.50
CA PRO A 410 -26.95 -25.33 4.39
C PRO A 410 -27.33 -26.73 4.90
N PRO A 411 -26.71 -27.81 4.38
CA PRO A 411 -26.86 -29.17 4.90
C PRO A 411 -26.54 -29.33 6.40
N SER A 412 -25.73 -28.42 6.97
CA SER A 412 -25.36 -28.35 8.39
C SER A 412 -26.46 -27.79 9.31
N SER A 413 -27.44 -27.08 8.73
CA SER A 413 -28.46 -26.34 9.49
C SER A 413 -29.50 -27.23 10.17
N THR A 414 -30.32 -26.62 11.03
CA THR A 414 -31.49 -27.28 11.65
C THR A 414 -32.63 -27.54 10.67
N THR A 415 -32.61 -26.92 9.48
CA THR A 415 -33.54 -27.15 8.35
C THR A 415 -32.74 -27.50 7.08
N PRO A 416 -32.06 -28.66 7.06
CA PRO A 416 -31.02 -28.94 6.08
C PRO A 416 -31.54 -28.95 4.64
N ASN A 417 -30.86 -28.21 3.77
CA ASN A 417 -31.17 -28.07 2.35
C ASN A 417 -32.56 -27.48 2.05
N ARG A 418 -33.20 -26.80 3.01
CA ARG A 418 -34.51 -26.17 2.81
C ARG A 418 -34.41 -25.06 1.77
N LEU A 419 -35.22 -25.12 0.72
CA LEU A 419 -35.30 -24.08 -0.30
C LEU A 419 -36.53 -23.20 -0.05
N ARG A 420 -36.32 -21.89 0.03
CA ARG A 420 -37.36 -20.86 0.11
C ARG A 420 -37.22 -19.88 -1.05
N VAL A 421 -38.34 -19.48 -1.63
CA VAL A 421 -38.41 -18.40 -2.62
C VAL A 421 -39.46 -17.41 -2.15
N ALA A 422 -39.03 -16.17 -1.93
CA ALA A 422 -39.87 -15.09 -1.44
C ALA A 422 -39.81 -13.87 -2.36
N LEU A 423 -40.93 -13.14 -2.43
CA LEU A 423 -41.01 -11.84 -3.09
C LEU A 423 -41.32 -10.78 -2.04
N ASP A 424 -40.70 -9.61 -2.17
CA ASP A 424 -41.15 -8.41 -1.45
C ASP A 424 -42.47 -7.95 -2.11
N LEU A 425 -43.59 -8.24 -1.45
CA LEU A 425 -44.93 -7.98 -1.97
C LEU A 425 -45.45 -6.59 -1.55
N ASN A 426 -44.75 -5.91 -0.64
CA ASN A 426 -45.25 -4.70 0.02
C ASN A 426 -44.34 -3.46 -0.17
N GLY A 427 -43.13 -3.66 -0.71
CA GLY A 427 -42.19 -2.61 -1.09
C GLY A 427 -41.23 -2.18 0.02
N ASN A 428 -41.03 -2.99 1.07
CA ASN A 428 -40.26 -2.59 2.26
C ASN A 428 -38.82 -3.14 2.37
N ASP A 429 -38.32 -3.88 1.36
CA ASP A 429 -37.02 -4.57 1.41
C ASP A 429 -36.89 -5.57 2.58
N SER A 430 -38.03 -6.17 2.93
CA SER A 430 -38.18 -7.40 3.71
C SER A 430 -38.59 -8.54 2.78
N PHE A 431 -38.37 -9.77 3.24
CA PHE A 431 -38.82 -11.01 2.59
C PHE A 431 -39.38 -11.99 3.63
N THR A 432 -39.77 -11.45 4.80
CA THR A 432 -40.15 -12.21 5.99
C THR A 432 -41.57 -11.91 6.45
N ASP A 433 -42.30 -11.03 5.74
CA ASP A 433 -43.68 -10.72 6.09
C ASP A 433 -44.62 -11.86 5.68
N ALA A 434 -45.78 -11.93 6.35
CA ALA A 434 -46.69 -13.06 6.20
C ALA A 434 -47.28 -13.12 4.79
N GLY A 435 -46.93 -14.17 4.04
CA GLY A 435 -47.35 -14.37 2.65
C GLY A 435 -46.27 -14.09 1.59
N GLU A 436 -45.11 -13.58 1.99
CA GLU A 436 -44.02 -13.27 1.05
C GLU A 436 -43.23 -14.50 0.60
N THR A 437 -43.10 -15.52 1.45
CA THR A 437 -42.56 -16.83 1.06
C THR A 437 -43.60 -17.58 0.22
N ILE A 438 -43.38 -17.64 -1.09
CA ILE A 438 -44.26 -18.26 -2.09
C ILE A 438 -43.98 -19.77 -2.20
N ILE A 439 -42.70 -20.15 -2.18
CA ILE A 439 -42.26 -21.55 -2.21
C ILE A 439 -41.46 -21.85 -0.95
N ASP A 440 -41.76 -22.99 -0.33
CA ASP A 440 -41.01 -23.57 0.78
C ASP A 440 -40.91 -25.09 0.57
N ILE A 441 -39.73 -25.58 0.20
CA ILE A 441 -39.41 -27.01 0.10
C ILE A 441 -38.61 -27.37 1.36
N PRO A 442 -39.19 -28.11 2.33
CA PRO A 442 -38.57 -28.35 3.64
C PRO A 442 -37.17 -28.98 3.59
N ASN A 443 -36.88 -29.77 2.55
CA ASN A 443 -35.56 -30.31 2.25
C ASN A 443 -35.47 -30.58 0.75
N LEU A 444 -34.63 -29.83 0.02
CA LEU A 444 -34.50 -29.99 -1.42
C LEU A 444 -33.90 -31.35 -1.82
N THR A 445 -33.08 -31.96 -0.94
CA THR A 445 -32.41 -33.22 -1.27
C THR A 445 -33.31 -34.45 -1.24
N THR A 446 -34.46 -34.40 -0.56
CA THR A 446 -35.46 -35.48 -0.66
C THR A 446 -36.23 -35.42 -1.98
N GLU A 447 -36.48 -34.22 -2.50
CA GLU A 447 -37.25 -34.02 -3.74
C GLU A 447 -36.40 -34.08 -5.02
N ASN A 448 -35.15 -33.59 -4.96
CA ASN A 448 -34.27 -33.41 -6.12
C ASN A 448 -32.96 -34.21 -6.04
N GLY A 449 -32.74 -34.96 -4.96
CA GLY A 449 -31.50 -35.68 -4.68
C GLY A 449 -30.36 -34.76 -4.19
N ALA A 450 -29.18 -35.34 -3.97
CA ALA A 450 -28.03 -34.60 -3.42
C ALA A 450 -27.65 -33.36 -4.24
N ILE A 451 -27.33 -32.26 -3.55
CA ILE A 451 -26.77 -31.05 -4.14
C ILE A 451 -25.33 -31.34 -4.61
N PRO A 452 -24.92 -30.92 -5.82
CA PRO A 452 -23.52 -30.92 -6.25
C PRO A 452 -22.59 -30.26 -5.21
N PRO A 453 -21.34 -30.74 -5.00
CA PRO A 453 -20.45 -30.17 -3.97
C PRO A 453 -20.19 -28.67 -4.15
N THR A 454 -20.16 -28.21 -5.40
CA THR A 454 -20.10 -26.82 -5.80
C THR A 454 -21.19 -26.56 -6.82
N LEU A 455 -21.69 -25.33 -6.83
CA LEU A 455 -22.73 -24.84 -7.73
C LEU A 455 -22.19 -23.67 -8.54
N LYS A 456 -22.74 -23.41 -9.71
CA LYS A 456 -22.79 -22.05 -10.29
C LYS A 456 -24.25 -21.63 -10.35
N PHE A 457 -24.50 -20.33 -10.47
CA PHE A 457 -25.84 -19.79 -10.65
C PHE A 457 -25.95 -18.96 -11.91
N GLY A 458 -27.17 -18.79 -12.40
CA GLY A 458 -27.46 -17.95 -13.54
C GLY A 458 -28.92 -17.57 -13.65
N PHE A 459 -29.18 -16.72 -14.64
CA PHE A 459 -30.52 -16.36 -15.08
C PHE A 459 -30.72 -16.82 -16.51
N ALA A 460 -31.89 -17.36 -16.81
CA ALA A 460 -32.35 -17.61 -18.17
C ALA A 460 -33.74 -17.02 -18.38
N SER A 461 -34.11 -16.80 -19.62
CA SER A 461 -35.47 -16.38 -19.98
C SER A 461 -35.83 -16.88 -21.35
N SER A 462 -37.13 -17.01 -21.61
CA SER A 462 -37.61 -17.33 -22.94
C SER A 462 -38.99 -16.75 -23.26
N THR A 463 -39.27 -16.72 -24.56
CA THR A 463 -40.57 -16.36 -25.13
C THR A 463 -41.05 -17.44 -26.08
N GLY A 464 -42.35 -17.44 -26.35
CA GLY A 464 -43.05 -18.40 -27.20
C GLY A 464 -43.82 -17.63 -28.27
N PHE A 465 -45.14 -17.87 -28.36
CA PHE A 465 -46.06 -16.97 -29.06
C PHE A 465 -46.54 -15.81 -28.17
N ALA A 466 -46.47 -15.98 -26.84
CA ALA A 466 -46.49 -14.87 -25.92
C ALA A 466 -45.06 -14.35 -25.75
N THR A 467 -44.92 -13.04 -25.53
CA THR A 467 -43.62 -12.38 -25.38
C THR A 467 -43.64 -11.35 -24.26
N ASN A 468 -42.48 -11.11 -23.64
CA ASN A 468 -42.17 -9.98 -22.76
C ASN A 468 -40.67 -9.65 -22.88
N ILE A 469 -40.30 -8.42 -22.53
CA ILE A 469 -38.89 -8.06 -22.29
C ILE A 469 -38.53 -8.56 -20.90
N HIS A 470 -37.51 -9.42 -20.83
CA HIS A 470 -37.03 -10.01 -19.59
C HIS A 470 -35.70 -9.40 -19.18
N GLU A 471 -35.65 -8.78 -18.00
CA GLU A 471 -34.48 -8.07 -17.49
C GLU A 471 -34.21 -8.34 -16.00
N VAL A 472 -32.95 -8.18 -15.59
CA VAL A 472 -32.46 -8.36 -14.21
C VAL A 472 -31.55 -7.18 -13.81
N ARG A 473 -31.64 -6.72 -12.56
CA ARG A 473 -30.68 -5.78 -11.94
C ARG A 473 -30.39 -6.17 -10.47
N THR A 474 -29.43 -5.46 -9.86
CA THR A 474 -29.15 -5.47 -8.40
C THR A 474 -28.95 -6.85 -7.76
N LEU A 475 -28.29 -7.76 -8.48
CA LEU A 475 -27.93 -9.07 -7.94
C LEU A 475 -26.95 -8.93 -6.76
N LYS A 476 -27.32 -9.58 -5.65
CA LYS A 476 -26.43 -9.92 -4.53
C LYS A 476 -26.51 -11.42 -4.24
N VAL A 477 -25.36 -12.07 -4.06
CA VAL A 477 -25.24 -13.47 -3.62
C VAL A 477 -24.38 -13.51 -2.37
N GLU A 478 -24.88 -14.20 -1.35
CA GLU A 478 -24.31 -14.35 -0.02
C GLU A 478 -24.32 -15.84 0.35
N SER A 479 -23.27 -16.33 1.02
CA SER A 479 -23.28 -17.64 1.68
C SER A 479 -24.01 -17.53 3.01
N ILE A 480 -24.69 -18.60 3.45
CA ILE A 480 -25.30 -18.60 4.79
C ILE A 480 -24.27 -18.98 5.85
N ASP A 481 -23.42 -19.98 5.61
CA ASP A 481 -22.21 -20.26 6.39
C ASP A 481 -20.98 -20.08 5.46
N PRO A 482 -19.79 -19.63 5.90
CA PRO A 482 -18.60 -19.48 5.03
C PRO A 482 -17.76 -20.76 4.98
N PRO A 483 -17.23 -21.15 3.80
CA PRO A 483 -16.79 -22.53 3.57
C PRO A 483 -15.47 -22.92 4.23
N PRO A 484 -15.35 -24.17 4.72
CA PRO A 484 -14.16 -24.67 5.42
C PRO A 484 -12.94 -24.89 4.51
N SER A 485 -13.11 -24.88 3.18
CA SER A 485 -12.02 -24.98 2.20
C SER A 485 -12.04 -23.81 1.23
N GLN A 486 -11.26 -22.78 1.53
CA GLN A 486 -11.08 -21.57 0.72
C GLN A 486 -9.70 -21.52 0.03
N ALA A 487 -9.63 -20.95 -1.17
CA ALA A 487 -8.44 -20.63 -1.93
C ALA A 487 -8.60 -19.24 -2.57
N ASP A 488 -7.64 -18.33 -2.35
CA ASP A 488 -7.68 -16.94 -2.83
C ASP A 488 -6.90 -16.84 -4.14
N ILE A 489 -7.61 -16.87 -5.28
CA ILE A 489 -6.98 -16.85 -6.60
C ILE A 489 -6.86 -15.39 -7.05
N ILE A 490 -5.68 -14.79 -6.95
CA ILE A 490 -5.42 -13.46 -7.54
C ILE A 490 -5.03 -13.59 -9.01
N THR A 491 -5.63 -12.77 -9.88
CA THR A 491 -5.23 -12.68 -11.30
C THR A 491 -4.39 -11.43 -11.55
N LEU A 492 -3.22 -11.61 -12.15
CA LEU A 492 -2.33 -10.53 -12.56
C LEU A 492 -2.14 -10.55 -14.06
N LYS A 493 -2.16 -9.39 -14.70
CA LYS A 493 -1.90 -9.22 -16.12
C LYS A 493 -0.72 -8.26 -16.34
N LYS A 494 0.14 -8.63 -17.30
CA LYS A 494 1.28 -7.83 -17.76
C LYS A 494 1.28 -7.77 -19.28
N GLY A 495 1.74 -6.65 -19.81
CA GLY A 495 1.88 -6.36 -21.24
C GLY A 495 2.52 -4.98 -21.42
N PRO A 496 2.75 -4.55 -22.66
CA PRO A 496 3.40 -3.27 -22.93
C PRO A 496 2.44 -2.09 -22.77
N ASN A 497 2.94 -0.99 -22.20
CA ASN A 497 2.22 0.28 -22.10
C ASN A 497 2.09 0.99 -23.47
N TYR A 498 2.99 0.67 -24.41
CA TYR A 498 3.07 1.27 -25.74
C TYR A 498 3.18 0.19 -26.82
N ALA A 499 2.55 0.40 -27.98
CA ALA A 499 2.66 -0.48 -29.13
C ALA A 499 2.75 0.32 -30.44
N LEU A 500 3.41 -0.26 -31.44
CA LEU A 500 3.50 0.31 -32.80
C LEU A 500 2.40 -0.29 -33.69
N PRO A 501 1.93 0.41 -34.74
CA PRO A 501 1.00 -0.16 -35.72
C PRO A 501 1.50 -1.50 -36.29
N ASN A 502 0.61 -2.50 -36.32
CA ASN A 502 0.90 -3.89 -36.71
C ASN A 502 1.97 -4.63 -35.86
N SER A 503 2.44 -4.09 -34.72
CA SER A 503 3.39 -4.81 -33.88
C SER A 503 2.73 -6.00 -33.18
N THR A 504 3.51 -7.05 -32.90
CA THR A 504 3.07 -8.13 -32.02
C THR A 504 3.11 -7.66 -30.57
N ILE A 505 1.97 -7.76 -29.88
CA ILE A 505 1.84 -7.55 -28.44
C ILE A 505 1.72 -8.91 -27.78
N VAL A 506 2.52 -9.15 -26.73
CA VAL A 506 2.38 -10.32 -25.87
C VAL A 506 1.89 -9.87 -24.50
N TYR A 507 0.78 -10.45 -24.06
CA TYR A 507 0.35 -10.35 -22.66
C TYR A 507 0.73 -11.64 -21.91
N THR A 508 1.13 -11.47 -20.66
CA THR A 508 1.28 -12.57 -19.69
C THR A 508 0.21 -12.41 -18.62
N ILE A 509 -0.57 -13.45 -18.41
CA ILE A 509 -1.56 -13.57 -17.33
C ILE A 509 -0.95 -14.50 -16.30
N THR A 510 -1.12 -14.24 -15.01
CA THR A 510 -0.66 -15.12 -13.93
C THR A 510 -1.76 -15.23 -12.89
N ALA A 511 -2.25 -16.44 -12.67
CA ALA A 511 -3.09 -16.76 -11.54
C ALA A 511 -2.19 -17.26 -10.40
N VAL A 512 -2.35 -16.71 -9.19
CA VAL A 512 -1.63 -17.12 -7.98
C VAL A 512 -2.67 -17.52 -6.95
N ASN A 513 -2.46 -18.62 -6.24
CA ASN A 513 -3.31 -18.98 -5.11
C ASN A 513 -2.62 -18.56 -3.80
N ASN A 514 -3.11 -17.49 -3.19
CA ASN A 514 -2.65 -17.00 -1.89
C ASN A 514 -3.41 -17.65 -0.72
N GLY A 515 -4.43 -18.46 -0.99
CA GLY A 515 -5.30 -19.03 0.03
C GLY A 515 -4.73 -20.29 0.68
N PRO A 516 -5.28 -20.69 1.84
CA PRO A 516 -4.77 -21.80 2.63
C PRO A 516 -4.88 -23.18 1.96
N ASN A 517 -5.84 -23.38 1.04
CA ASN A 517 -6.11 -24.67 0.38
C ASN A 517 -5.79 -24.62 -1.13
N GLU A 518 -5.76 -25.77 -1.79
CA GLU A 518 -5.63 -25.84 -3.25
C GLU A 518 -6.85 -25.23 -3.97
N ALA A 519 -6.60 -24.36 -4.94
CA ALA A 519 -7.58 -23.88 -5.89
C ALA A 519 -7.78 -24.94 -6.99
N GLN A 520 -8.95 -25.57 -7.04
CA GLN A 520 -9.24 -26.67 -7.96
C GLN A 520 -9.95 -26.17 -9.22
N ASN A 521 -9.70 -26.83 -10.36
CA ASN A 521 -10.35 -26.55 -11.65
C ASN A 521 -10.27 -25.06 -12.09
N VAL A 522 -9.14 -24.42 -11.81
CA VAL A 522 -8.90 -23.02 -12.13
C VAL A 522 -8.92 -22.80 -13.64
N LEU A 523 -9.91 -22.05 -14.13
CA LEU A 523 -10.09 -21.70 -15.53
C LEU A 523 -9.70 -20.24 -15.73
N ILE A 524 -8.61 -20.01 -16.46
CA ILE A 524 -8.09 -18.67 -16.79
C ILE A 524 -8.68 -18.23 -18.13
N GLN A 525 -9.04 -16.95 -18.24
CA GLN A 525 -9.64 -16.36 -19.44
C GLN A 525 -9.08 -14.94 -19.74
N ASP A 526 -9.07 -14.53 -21.01
CA ASP A 526 -8.66 -13.19 -21.47
C ASP A 526 -9.69 -12.60 -22.44
N GLN A 527 -10.23 -11.42 -22.15
CA GLN A 527 -11.19 -10.71 -22.99
C GLN A 527 -10.47 -9.71 -23.90
N LEU A 528 -10.27 -10.06 -25.17
CA LEU A 528 -9.57 -9.18 -26.11
C LEU A 528 -10.44 -7.97 -26.53
N PRO A 529 -10.00 -6.72 -26.29
CA PRO A 529 -10.71 -5.52 -26.73
C PRO A 529 -10.79 -5.45 -28.27
N PRO A 530 -11.70 -4.63 -28.83
CA PRO A 530 -11.85 -4.48 -30.28
C PRO A 530 -10.57 -3.93 -30.92
N GLY A 531 -10.36 -4.24 -32.21
CA GLY A 531 -9.18 -3.79 -32.97
C GLY A 531 -7.93 -4.66 -32.81
N LEU A 532 -7.77 -5.41 -31.71
CA LEU A 532 -6.72 -6.44 -31.61
C LEU A 532 -7.04 -7.65 -32.49
N THR A 533 -6.04 -8.14 -33.21
CA THR A 533 -6.15 -9.40 -33.98
C THR A 533 -5.50 -10.53 -33.19
N PHE A 534 -6.24 -11.60 -32.88
CA PHE A 534 -5.69 -12.76 -32.19
C PHE A 534 -4.61 -13.44 -33.06
N GLY A 535 -3.45 -13.71 -32.48
CA GLY A 535 -2.36 -14.45 -33.12
C GLY A 535 -2.26 -15.88 -32.59
N SER A 536 -1.93 -16.03 -31.31
CA SER A 536 -1.82 -17.33 -30.64
C SER A 536 -1.97 -17.22 -29.13
N ALA A 537 -2.22 -18.35 -28.46
CA ALA A 537 -2.16 -18.49 -27.01
C ALA A 537 -1.26 -19.67 -26.64
N GLY A 538 -0.48 -19.53 -25.57
CA GLY A 538 0.28 -20.62 -24.97
C GLY A 538 -0.64 -21.64 -24.29
N ASP A 539 -0.06 -22.74 -23.79
CA ASP A 539 -0.69 -23.65 -22.82
C ASP A 539 -2.08 -24.20 -23.21
N GLY A 540 -2.35 -24.34 -24.51
CA GLY A 540 -3.62 -24.85 -25.03
C GLY A 540 -4.80 -23.86 -25.00
N GLY A 541 -4.54 -22.56 -24.88
CA GLY A 541 -5.58 -21.52 -24.90
C GLY A 541 -6.34 -21.48 -26.23
N VAL A 542 -7.67 -21.44 -26.17
CA VAL A 542 -8.57 -21.43 -27.34
C VAL A 542 -9.27 -20.08 -27.43
N PHE A 543 -9.16 -19.42 -28.58
CA PHE A 543 -9.86 -18.17 -28.89
C PHE A 543 -11.25 -18.42 -29.48
N ASN A 544 -12.27 -17.85 -28.87
CA ASN A 544 -13.62 -17.79 -29.45
C ASN A 544 -13.79 -16.45 -30.22
N PRO A 545 -13.93 -16.47 -31.56
CA PRO A 545 -14.03 -15.25 -32.34
C PRO A 545 -15.35 -14.48 -32.15
N ALA A 546 -16.41 -15.13 -31.66
CA ALA A 546 -17.71 -14.48 -31.43
C ALA A 546 -17.72 -13.65 -30.13
N THR A 547 -17.16 -14.20 -29.04
CA THR A 547 -17.07 -13.50 -27.74
C THR A 547 -15.77 -12.70 -27.58
N ARG A 548 -14.77 -12.97 -28.43
CA ARG A 548 -13.38 -12.48 -28.34
C ARG A 548 -12.64 -12.90 -27.06
N VAL A 549 -13.12 -13.94 -26.37
CA VAL A 549 -12.47 -14.51 -25.19
C VAL A 549 -11.48 -15.60 -25.59
N VAL A 550 -10.27 -15.56 -25.02
CA VAL A 550 -9.37 -16.72 -24.96
C VAL A 550 -9.61 -17.45 -23.64
N THR A 551 -9.77 -18.78 -23.70
CA THR A 551 -9.97 -19.63 -22.52
C THR A 551 -8.93 -20.73 -22.50
N TRP A 552 -8.27 -20.95 -21.35
CA TRP A 552 -7.31 -22.03 -21.16
C TRP A 552 -7.95 -23.26 -20.52
N PRO A 553 -7.38 -24.47 -20.71
CA PRO A 553 -7.81 -25.66 -19.96
C PRO A 553 -7.73 -25.44 -18.45
N SER A 554 -8.69 -26.00 -17.71
CA SER A 554 -8.70 -25.92 -16.25
C SER A 554 -7.55 -26.72 -15.62
N LEU A 555 -7.12 -26.29 -14.43
CA LEU A 555 -5.96 -26.83 -13.72
C LEU A 555 -6.08 -26.61 -12.20
N ASN A 556 -5.30 -27.31 -11.38
CA ASN A 556 -5.25 -27.01 -9.95
C ASN A 556 -4.02 -26.15 -9.60
N ILE A 557 -4.19 -25.19 -8.68
CA ILE A 557 -3.11 -24.34 -8.15
C ILE A 557 -3.00 -24.58 -6.64
N ALA A 558 -1.92 -25.22 -6.20
CA ALA A 558 -1.62 -25.41 -4.79
C ALA A 558 -1.46 -24.07 -4.04
N ASN A 559 -1.65 -24.07 -2.71
CA ASN A 559 -1.38 -22.92 -1.84
C ASN A 559 0.05 -22.37 -2.09
N GLY A 560 0.16 -21.06 -2.32
CA GLY A 560 1.41 -20.35 -2.59
C GLY A 560 1.97 -20.56 -3.99
N ALA A 561 1.35 -21.41 -4.82
CA ALA A 561 1.77 -21.64 -6.19
C ALA A 561 1.16 -20.61 -7.15
N SER A 562 1.78 -20.48 -8.31
CA SER A 562 1.31 -19.66 -9.41
C SER A 562 1.42 -20.40 -10.74
N VAL A 563 0.59 -19.98 -11.69
CA VAL A 563 0.64 -20.46 -13.07
C VAL A 563 0.53 -19.25 -14.01
N SER A 564 1.36 -19.23 -15.04
CA SER A 564 1.30 -18.19 -16.07
C SER A 564 0.73 -18.73 -17.38
N ARG A 565 0.10 -17.82 -18.14
CA ARG A 565 -0.44 -18.02 -19.48
C ARG A 565 0.01 -16.87 -20.37
N THR A 566 0.29 -17.15 -21.63
CA THR A 566 0.68 -16.12 -22.60
C THR A 566 -0.30 -16.04 -23.76
N ILE A 567 -0.52 -14.84 -24.25
CA ILE A 567 -1.37 -14.56 -25.41
C ILE A 567 -0.67 -13.53 -26.28
N SER A 568 -0.55 -13.85 -27.57
CA SER A 568 0.09 -13.04 -28.60
C SER A 568 -0.97 -12.52 -29.56
N VAL A 569 -1.00 -11.22 -29.76
CA VAL A 569 -1.96 -10.51 -30.63
C VAL A 569 -1.23 -9.50 -31.50
N ILE A 570 -1.84 -9.10 -32.62
CA ILE A 570 -1.34 -8.03 -33.48
C ILE A 570 -2.10 -6.74 -33.17
N ALA A 571 -1.34 -5.67 -32.95
CA ALA A 571 -1.84 -4.32 -32.72
C ALA A 571 -2.56 -3.76 -33.97
N PRO A 572 -3.50 -2.81 -33.84
CA PRO A 572 -4.20 -2.22 -34.97
C PRO A 572 -3.24 -1.67 -36.05
N ALA A 573 -3.64 -1.76 -37.31
CA ALA A 573 -2.82 -1.30 -38.45
C ALA A 573 -2.69 0.23 -38.55
N VAL A 574 -3.52 0.97 -37.82
CA VAL A 574 -3.55 2.43 -37.77
C VAL A 574 -3.48 2.86 -36.30
N LYS A 575 -2.72 3.90 -36.01
CA LYS A 575 -2.64 4.51 -34.67
C LYS A 575 -4.03 5.02 -34.25
N GLY A 576 -4.51 4.53 -33.10
CA GLY A 576 -5.78 4.93 -32.49
C GLY A 576 -5.59 5.40 -31.04
N GLY A 577 -6.69 5.54 -30.31
CA GLY A 577 -6.66 5.74 -28.86
C GLY A 577 -6.13 4.50 -28.11
N PRO A 578 -5.87 4.63 -26.79
CA PRO A 578 -5.47 3.50 -25.97
C PRO A 578 -6.59 2.46 -25.87
N PHE A 579 -6.20 1.20 -25.66
CA PHE A 579 -7.12 0.09 -25.42
C PHE A 579 -6.70 -0.68 -24.16
N VAL A 580 -7.69 -1.21 -23.44
CA VAL A 580 -7.47 -2.00 -22.22
C VAL A 580 -7.73 -3.47 -22.52
N ASN A 581 -6.75 -4.33 -22.29
CA ASN A 581 -6.93 -5.78 -22.33
C ASN A 581 -7.05 -6.33 -20.90
N THR A 582 -7.97 -7.28 -20.70
CA THR A 582 -8.39 -7.73 -19.36
C THR A 582 -8.40 -9.24 -19.24
N ALA A 583 -7.77 -9.75 -18.18
CA ALA A 583 -7.80 -11.16 -17.78
C ALA A 583 -8.77 -11.39 -16.62
N PHE A 584 -9.19 -12.63 -16.43
CA PHE A 584 -9.90 -13.09 -15.23
C PHE A 584 -9.68 -14.58 -15.01
N SER A 585 -9.90 -15.06 -13.79
CA SER A 585 -9.83 -16.50 -13.46
C SER A 585 -11.06 -16.93 -12.67
N THR A 586 -11.39 -18.22 -12.75
CA THR A 586 -12.40 -18.86 -11.91
C THR A 586 -11.88 -20.15 -11.31
N GLY A 587 -12.49 -20.71 -10.26
CA GLY A 587 -12.10 -22.01 -9.69
C GLY A 587 -13.21 -22.66 -8.85
N THR A 588 -13.17 -24.00 -8.74
CA THR A 588 -14.14 -24.76 -7.93
C THR A 588 -13.94 -24.70 -6.42
N THR A 589 -12.73 -24.38 -5.95
CA THR A 589 -12.53 -24.04 -4.53
C THR A 589 -13.05 -22.63 -4.31
N PHE A 590 -13.73 -22.40 -3.18
CA PHE A 590 -14.27 -21.08 -2.86
C PHE A 590 -13.20 -20.01 -2.79
N ASP A 591 -13.48 -18.87 -3.43
CA ASP A 591 -12.66 -17.68 -3.33
C ASP A 591 -13.28 -16.68 -2.34
N PRO A 592 -12.58 -16.34 -1.23
CA PRO A 592 -13.06 -15.35 -0.26
C PRO A 592 -12.87 -13.90 -0.76
N ASN A 593 -12.18 -13.69 -1.89
CA ASN A 593 -11.90 -12.39 -2.47
C ASN A 593 -12.07 -12.42 -4.02
N PRO A 594 -13.29 -12.72 -4.52
CA PRO A 594 -13.55 -12.89 -5.96
C PRO A 594 -13.43 -11.59 -6.77
N ASP A 595 -13.18 -10.44 -6.12
CA ASP A 595 -12.84 -9.19 -6.79
C ASP A 595 -11.44 -9.25 -7.41
N ASN A 596 -10.50 -10.01 -6.84
CA ASN A 596 -9.08 -9.96 -7.21
C ASN A 596 -8.67 -10.91 -8.36
N ASN A 597 -9.52 -11.89 -8.71
CA ASN A 597 -9.50 -12.61 -10.00
C ASN A 597 -10.51 -12.08 -11.02
N SER A 598 -11.36 -11.12 -10.64
CA SER A 598 -12.26 -10.49 -11.58
C SER A 598 -11.51 -9.69 -12.65
N GLY A 599 -12.21 -9.40 -13.75
CA GLY A 599 -11.72 -8.44 -14.73
C GLY A 599 -11.81 -6.98 -14.30
N PHE A 600 -12.45 -6.66 -13.16
CA PHE A 600 -12.53 -5.30 -12.63
C PHE A 600 -11.22 -4.87 -11.94
N ALA A 601 -10.47 -5.81 -11.36
CA ALA A 601 -9.25 -5.51 -10.65
C ALA A 601 -8.21 -4.85 -11.59
N GLN A 602 -7.67 -3.69 -11.19
CA GLN A 602 -6.67 -2.97 -11.99
C GLN A 602 -5.43 -3.83 -12.30
N ILE A 603 -5.08 -4.75 -11.41
CA ILE A 603 -3.99 -5.72 -11.59
C ILE A 603 -4.26 -6.77 -12.68
N SER A 604 -5.53 -7.02 -13.03
CA SER A 604 -5.97 -7.91 -14.11
C SER A 604 -6.04 -7.19 -15.47
N GLN A 605 -5.77 -5.89 -15.52
CA GLN A 605 -5.92 -5.02 -16.69
C GLN A 605 -4.58 -4.48 -17.18
N VAL A 606 -4.43 -4.29 -18.50
CA VAL A 606 -3.29 -3.59 -19.11
C VAL A 606 -3.82 -2.61 -20.14
N SER A 607 -3.54 -1.32 -19.95
CA SER A 607 -3.79 -0.27 -20.94
C SER A 607 -2.58 -0.11 -21.86
N THR A 608 -2.79 -0.20 -23.17
CA THR A 608 -1.75 -0.05 -24.19
C THR A 608 -2.09 1.13 -25.10
N THR A 609 -1.16 2.07 -25.24
CA THR A 609 -1.27 3.26 -26.10
C THR A 609 -0.57 3.02 -27.44
N MET A 610 -1.21 3.38 -28.55
CA MET A 610 -0.59 3.29 -29.87
C MET A 610 0.29 4.52 -30.15
N VAL A 611 1.55 4.30 -30.53
CA VAL A 611 2.53 5.34 -30.82
C VAL A 611 3.31 5.01 -32.11
N ASP A 612 4.00 6.02 -32.68
CA ASP A 612 4.70 5.86 -33.97
C ASP A 612 6.17 5.44 -33.80
N ALA A 613 6.74 5.62 -32.60
CA ALA A 613 8.10 5.21 -32.22
C ALA A 613 8.18 4.95 -30.71
N VAL A 614 9.02 3.99 -30.30
CA VAL A 614 9.31 3.67 -28.88
C VAL A 614 10.82 3.47 -28.72
N ALA A 615 11.42 4.15 -27.74
CA ALA A 615 12.81 3.99 -27.34
C ALA A 615 12.88 3.54 -25.86
N ASP A 616 13.99 3.00 -25.38
CA ASP A 616 14.16 2.64 -23.95
C ASP A 616 15.54 3.12 -23.53
N LEU A 617 15.60 4.26 -22.84
CA LEU A 617 16.89 4.80 -22.39
C LEU A 617 17.25 4.21 -21.02
N VAL A 618 18.45 3.67 -20.86
CA VAL A 618 19.02 3.27 -19.58
C VAL A 618 20.18 4.19 -19.24
N THR A 619 20.18 4.79 -18.04
CA THR A 619 21.30 5.62 -17.56
C THR A 619 21.98 4.99 -16.34
N THR A 620 23.31 4.94 -16.39
CA THR A 620 24.17 4.37 -15.35
C THR A 620 25.33 5.31 -15.01
N LYS A 621 25.91 5.14 -13.83
CA LYS A 621 26.98 6.00 -13.30
C LYS A 621 28.02 5.20 -12.53
N ILE A 622 29.29 5.53 -12.74
CA ILE A 622 30.43 5.00 -11.98
C ILE A 622 31.35 6.12 -11.49
N GLY A 623 32.07 5.86 -10.40
CA GLY A 623 33.05 6.76 -9.78
C GLY A 623 33.77 6.08 -8.62
N PRO A 624 34.74 6.75 -7.96
CA PRO A 624 35.44 6.21 -6.81
C PRO A 624 34.51 6.11 -5.58
N VAL A 625 34.79 5.17 -4.68
CA VAL A 625 34.06 5.02 -3.40
C VAL A 625 34.62 5.92 -2.29
N ALA A 626 35.87 6.33 -2.41
CA ALA A 626 36.53 7.25 -1.47
C ALA A 626 37.59 8.11 -2.18
N ALA A 627 37.84 9.32 -1.67
CA ALA A 627 38.88 10.22 -2.17
C ALA A 627 39.40 11.18 -1.07
N PRO A 628 40.70 11.50 -0.99
CA PRO A 628 41.22 12.54 -0.08
C PRO A 628 40.75 13.95 -0.47
N VAL A 629 40.56 14.83 0.52
CA VAL A 629 40.34 16.28 0.28
C VAL A 629 41.44 16.84 -0.63
N GLY A 630 41.06 17.63 -1.64
CA GLY A 630 41.99 18.24 -2.59
C GLY A 630 42.42 17.36 -3.77
N SER A 631 42.11 16.06 -3.77
CA SER A 631 42.34 15.17 -4.93
C SER A 631 41.33 15.40 -6.06
N THR A 632 41.63 14.97 -7.29
CA THR A 632 40.65 15.00 -8.40
C THR A 632 39.74 13.78 -8.36
N VAL A 633 38.43 14.00 -8.33
CA VAL A 633 37.40 12.96 -8.45
C VAL A 633 36.79 13.04 -9.84
N THR A 634 36.59 11.89 -10.50
CA THR A 634 35.92 11.79 -11.82
C THR A 634 34.77 10.79 -11.76
N TYR A 635 33.60 11.22 -12.23
CA TYR A 635 32.45 10.37 -12.49
C TYR A 635 32.30 10.13 -14.00
N THR A 636 31.89 8.92 -14.38
CA THR A 636 31.46 8.60 -15.75
C THR A 636 29.99 8.20 -15.74
N ILE A 637 29.22 8.79 -16.65
CA ILE A 637 27.81 8.54 -16.91
C ILE A 637 27.72 7.82 -18.25
N SER A 638 26.90 6.78 -18.36
CA SER A 638 26.59 6.13 -19.63
C SER A 638 25.09 6.01 -19.83
N THR A 639 24.62 6.45 -21.01
CA THR A 639 23.23 6.36 -21.45
C THR A 639 23.15 5.48 -22.70
N VAL A 640 22.26 4.49 -22.71
CA VAL A 640 22.10 3.50 -23.79
C VAL A 640 20.64 3.49 -24.24
N ASN A 641 20.37 3.40 -25.54
CA ASN A 641 19.01 3.13 -26.04
C ASN A 641 18.84 1.63 -26.36
N ASN A 642 18.07 0.91 -25.56
CA ASN A 642 17.72 -0.50 -25.78
C ASN A 642 16.41 -0.68 -26.56
N GLY A 643 15.71 0.40 -26.90
CA GLY A 643 14.42 0.36 -27.56
C GLY A 643 14.50 0.16 -29.08
N PRO A 644 13.41 -0.33 -29.71
CA PRO A 644 13.41 -0.66 -31.13
C PRO A 644 13.56 0.56 -32.05
N SER A 645 13.10 1.75 -31.63
CA SER A 645 13.23 3.02 -32.35
C SER A 645 14.37 3.88 -31.79
N ALA A 646 14.83 4.87 -32.56
CA ALA A 646 15.79 5.85 -32.07
C ALA A 646 15.16 6.78 -31.02
N ALA A 647 15.88 7.05 -29.94
CA ALA A 647 15.52 8.07 -28.96
C ALA A 647 15.87 9.45 -29.52
N THR A 648 14.88 10.31 -29.70
CA THR A 648 15.08 11.68 -30.23
C THR A 648 15.25 12.70 -29.11
N ASN A 649 16.08 13.73 -29.36
CA ASN A 649 16.34 14.82 -28.42
C ASN A 649 16.80 14.34 -27.03
N VAL A 650 17.75 13.40 -27.00
CA VAL A 650 18.25 12.84 -25.73
C VAL A 650 18.99 13.92 -24.95
N ALA A 651 18.48 14.27 -23.77
CA ALA A 651 19.15 15.14 -22.81
C ALA A 651 19.71 14.29 -21.66
N ILE A 652 20.93 14.61 -21.22
CA ILE A 652 21.61 13.94 -20.10
C ILE A 652 21.91 15.01 -19.04
N PHE A 653 21.72 14.64 -17.79
CA PHE A 653 21.93 15.51 -16.63
C PHE A 653 22.73 14.78 -15.55
N ASP A 654 23.45 15.54 -14.73
CA ASP A 654 24.03 15.09 -13.46
C ASP A 654 23.59 16.03 -12.35
N SER A 655 23.33 15.51 -11.16
CA SER A 655 23.03 16.30 -9.96
C SER A 655 24.04 15.93 -8.88
N ILE A 656 25.03 16.81 -8.72
CA ILE A 656 26.09 16.73 -7.73
C ILE A 656 25.88 17.86 -6.69
N ILE A 657 26.64 17.88 -5.60
CA ILE A 657 26.51 18.95 -4.61
C ILE A 657 26.93 20.33 -5.19
N PRO A 658 26.30 21.44 -4.75
CA PRO A 658 26.72 22.81 -5.12
C PRO A 658 28.12 23.17 -4.60
N GLY A 659 28.68 24.27 -5.11
CA GLY A 659 29.91 24.89 -4.60
C GLY A 659 31.22 24.17 -4.91
N LEU A 660 31.23 23.17 -5.80
CA LEU A 660 32.45 22.46 -6.19
C LEU A 660 33.39 23.35 -7.00
N THR A 661 34.70 23.10 -6.86
CA THR A 661 35.77 23.83 -7.55
C THR A 661 36.54 22.92 -8.52
N GLY A 662 37.19 23.54 -9.51
CA GLY A 662 37.92 22.81 -10.55
C GLY A 662 37.05 21.88 -11.40
N VAL A 663 35.76 22.19 -11.53
CA VAL A 663 34.81 21.34 -12.26
C VAL A 663 35.11 21.36 -13.77
N SER A 664 35.29 20.18 -14.35
CA SER A 664 35.51 19.95 -15.78
C SER A 664 34.47 18.94 -16.27
N VAL A 665 33.75 19.31 -17.33
CA VAL A 665 32.63 18.56 -17.88
C VAL A 665 32.95 18.21 -19.34
N SER A 666 32.72 16.96 -19.75
CA SER A 666 32.98 16.54 -21.13
C SER A 666 31.99 17.15 -22.13
N ASP A 667 32.35 17.09 -23.41
CA ASP A 667 31.46 17.44 -24.54
C ASP A 667 30.90 18.88 -24.50
N GLY A 668 31.60 19.80 -23.83
CA GLY A 668 31.17 21.19 -23.68
C GLY A 668 29.98 21.40 -22.73
N GLY A 669 29.68 20.42 -21.87
CA GLY A 669 28.66 20.56 -20.84
C GLY A 669 29.03 21.63 -19.80
N THR A 670 28.04 22.05 -19.02
CA THR A 670 28.16 23.14 -18.03
C THR A 670 27.75 22.68 -16.65
N TYR A 671 28.44 23.19 -15.62
CA TYR A 671 28.10 23.00 -14.21
C TYR A 671 27.60 24.33 -13.62
N ASP A 672 26.43 24.30 -12.99
CA ASP A 672 25.92 25.41 -12.19
C ASP A 672 26.38 25.27 -10.73
N PRO A 673 27.28 26.14 -10.22
CA PRO A 673 27.79 26.06 -8.86
C PRO A 673 26.75 26.40 -7.78
N VAL A 674 25.60 27.00 -8.15
CA VAL A 674 24.51 27.34 -7.21
C VAL A 674 23.57 26.16 -7.01
N THR A 675 23.16 25.48 -8.08
CA THR A 675 22.21 24.36 -8.01
C THR A 675 22.88 22.98 -7.94
N GLY A 676 24.15 22.87 -8.30
CA GLY A 676 24.86 21.59 -8.39
C GLY A 676 24.50 20.77 -9.64
N VAL A 677 23.72 21.34 -10.58
CA VAL A 677 23.31 20.64 -11.80
C VAL A 677 24.42 20.72 -12.85
N VAL A 678 24.72 19.59 -13.48
CA VAL A 678 25.48 19.50 -14.72
C VAL A 678 24.52 19.19 -15.86
N SER A 679 24.64 19.95 -16.95
CA SER A 679 23.90 19.74 -18.19
C SER A 679 24.85 19.49 -19.36
N PHE A 680 24.46 18.58 -20.25
CA PHE A 680 25.17 18.29 -21.49
C PHE A 680 24.36 18.77 -22.70
N GLY A 681 25.03 19.04 -23.83
CA GLY A 681 24.34 19.33 -25.08
C GLY A 681 23.42 18.17 -25.50
N THR A 682 22.25 18.49 -26.02
CA THR A 682 21.27 17.48 -26.46
C THR A 682 21.78 16.67 -27.65
N ILE A 683 21.53 15.37 -27.61
CA ILE A 683 21.87 14.44 -28.70
C ILE A 683 20.62 14.28 -29.55
N ALA A 684 20.65 14.80 -30.79
CA ALA A 684 19.47 14.86 -31.66
C ALA A 684 18.80 13.48 -31.87
N SER A 685 19.60 12.42 -31.98
CA SER A 685 19.12 11.04 -32.12
C SER A 685 20.14 10.05 -31.55
N LEU A 686 19.68 9.12 -30.70
CA LEU A 686 20.44 7.96 -30.24
C LEU A 686 19.78 6.69 -30.80
N ALA A 687 20.44 6.04 -31.76
CA ALA A 687 19.93 4.86 -32.43
C ALA A 687 19.72 3.67 -31.47
N ASN A 688 18.91 2.70 -31.88
CA ASN A 688 18.78 1.41 -31.19
C ASN A 688 20.17 0.76 -30.97
N ALA A 689 20.39 0.24 -29.76
CA ALA A 689 21.64 -0.33 -29.24
C ALA A 689 22.84 0.62 -29.18
N ALA A 690 22.66 1.92 -29.45
CA ALA A 690 23.73 2.90 -29.32
C ALA A 690 23.89 3.37 -27.86
N SER A 691 25.15 3.53 -27.45
CA SER A 691 25.54 4.05 -26.13
C SER A 691 26.35 5.34 -26.26
N VAL A 692 26.14 6.28 -25.35
CA VAL A 692 26.96 7.48 -25.18
C VAL A 692 27.53 7.53 -23.77
N ALA A 693 28.70 8.13 -23.61
CA ALA A 693 29.35 8.37 -22.33
C ALA A 693 29.62 9.85 -22.10
N ARG A 694 29.58 10.28 -20.84
CA ARG A 694 29.87 11.64 -20.38
C ARG A 694 30.68 11.59 -19.10
N THR A 695 31.56 12.56 -18.86
CA THR A 695 32.37 12.62 -17.63
C THR A 695 32.29 13.97 -16.93
N VAL A 696 32.29 13.93 -15.59
CA VAL A 696 32.35 15.11 -14.71
C VAL A 696 33.50 14.91 -13.74
N SER A 697 34.48 15.81 -13.77
CA SER A 697 35.64 15.80 -12.86
C SER A 697 35.66 17.06 -12.01
N PHE A 698 36.15 17.00 -10.76
CA PHE A 698 36.23 18.15 -9.84
C PHE A 698 37.27 17.92 -8.75
N VAL A 699 37.60 18.96 -7.98
CA VAL A 699 38.47 18.86 -6.80
C VAL A 699 37.66 18.48 -5.57
N ALA A 700 38.06 17.41 -4.88
CA ALA A 700 37.41 16.89 -3.68
C ALA A 700 37.29 17.97 -2.58
N PRO A 701 36.06 18.38 -2.21
CA PRO A 701 35.85 19.46 -1.23
C PRO A 701 36.12 18.99 0.20
N ASN A 702 36.31 19.92 1.13
CA ASN A 702 36.39 19.60 2.57
C ASN A 702 34.97 19.33 3.14
N ALA A 703 34.39 18.19 2.77
CA ALA A 703 33.08 17.69 3.18
C ALA A 703 33.21 16.24 3.66
N ALA A 704 32.14 15.64 4.20
CA ALA A 704 32.17 14.22 4.61
C ALA A 704 31.99 13.24 3.44
N ASN A 705 31.15 13.59 2.46
CA ASN A 705 30.92 12.81 1.25
C ASN A 705 30.41 13.72 0.11
N VAL A 706 30.46 13.20 -1.12
CA VAL A 706 29.86 13.78 -2.31
C VAL A 706 28.89 12.76 -2.90
N SER A 707 27.59 13.03 -2.78
CA SER A 707 26.54 12.30 -3.49
C SER A 707 26.39 12.84 -4.91
N ASN A 708 26.15 11.97 -5.88
CA ASN A 708 25.91 12.34 -7.27
C ASN A 708 24.92 11.38 -7.97
N ILE A 709 23.98 11.94 -8.73
CA ILE A 709 22.87 11.23 -9.38
C ILE A 709 22.82 11.63 -10.87
N ALA A 710 22.95 10.67 -11.77
CA ALA A 710 22.80 10.89 -13.21
C ALA A 710 21.35 10.62 -13.67
N SER A 711 20.90 11.31 -14.73
CA SER A 711 19.64 10.99 -15.40
C SER A 711 19.65 11.34 -16.88
N SER A 712 18.67 10.84 -17.64
CA SER A 712 18.45 11.22 -19.04
C SER A 712 16.97 11.25 -19.41
N THR A 713 16.61 11.98 -20.45
CA THR A 713 15.27 12.03 -21.03
C THR A 713 15.32 12.03 -22.56
N SER A 714 14.21 11.71 -23.22
CA SER A 714 13.99 11.85 -24.67
C SER A 714 12.57 12.34 -24.98
N THR A 715 12.34 12.81 -26.21
CA THR A 715 10.98 13.10 -26.71
C THR A 715 10.31 11.90 -27.37
N THR A 716 11.01 10.77 -27.53
CA THR A 716 10.41 9.48 -27.88
C THR A 716 9.89 8.82 -26.61
N ASP A 717 8.69 8.23 -26.66
CA ASP A 717 8.07 7.54 -25.53
C ASP A 717 8.94 6.38 -25.05
N ASP A 718 9.05 6.26 -23.71
CA ASP A 718 9.89 5.28 -23.02
C ASP A 718 9.00 4.30 -22.23
N PRO A 719 9.10 2.98 -22.45
CA PRO A 719 8.25 1.99 -21.79
C PRO A 719 8.70 1.69 -20.36
N THR A 720 9.91 2.09 -19.96
CA THR A 720 10.58 1.68 -18.72
C THR A 720 11.24 2.83 -17.92
N PRO A 721 10.65 4.05 -17.84
CA PRO A 721 11.31 5.31 -17.46
C PRO A 721 11.84 5.44 -16.02
N GLY A 722 11.86 4.36 -15.23
CA GLY A 722 12.60 4.30 -13.97
C GLY A 722 14.10 4.02 -14.14
N ASN A 723 14.52 3.49 -15.28
CA ASN A 723 15.91 3.11 -15.60
C ASN A 723 16.79 4.27 -16.12
N ASN A 724 16.19 5.41 -16.50
CA ASN A 724 16.86 6.64 -16.94
C ASN A 724 16.63 7.86 -16.04
N ASN A 725 15.54 7.95 -15.29
CA ASN A 725 15.17 9.14 -14.51
C ASN A 725 16.03 9.39 -13.25
N GLY A 726 17.11 8.62 -13.05
CA GLY A 726 17.98 8.70 -11.87
C GLY A 726 17.43 8.03 -10.61
N SER A 727 16.27 7.34 -10.68
CA SER A 727 15.75 6.55 -9.56
C SER A 727 16.50 5.23 -9.34
N ALA A 728 17.02 4.62 -10.41
CA ALA A 728 17.80 3.39 -10.35
C ALA A 728 19.08 3.54 -9.51
N VAL A 729 19.40 2.52 -8.70
CA VAL A 729 20.63 2.49 -7.88
C VAL A 729 21.90 2.56 -8.74
N THR A 730 21.85 2.04 -9.96
CA THR A 730 22.94 2.07 -10.95
C THR A 730 23.24 3.46 -11.50
N ALA A 731 22.38 4.46 -11.26
CA ALA A 731 22.58 5.85 -11.66
C ALA A 731 23.14 6.74 -10.53
N ARG A 732 23.40 6.16 -9.35
CA ARG A 732 23.80 6.88 -8.13
C ARG A 732 25.19 6.46 -7.64
N VAL A 733 26.00 7.41 -7.21
CA VAL A 733 27.29 7.17 -6.55
C VAL A 733 27.45 8.11 -5.36
N THR A 734 28.05 7.61 -4.27
CA THR A 734 28.48 8.42 -3.12
C THR A 734 29.96 8.20 -2.91
N THR A 735 30.77 9.26 -3.05
CA THR A 735 32.21 9.23 -2.75
C THR A 735 32.41 9.71 -1.31
N ASN A 736 32.96 8.88 -0.43
CA ASN A 736 33.35 9.32 0.91
C ASN A 736 34.63 10.17 0.83
N ILE A 737 34.67 11.31 1.49
CA ILE A 737 35.84 12.19 1.44
C ILE A 737 36.64 12.05 2.73
N THR A 738 37.94 11.74 2.61
CA THR A 738 38.84 11.55 3.75
C THR A 738 39.64 12.82 4.05
N PRO A 739 39.65 13.31 5.30
CA PRO A 739 40.36 14.53 5.67
C PRO A 739 41.88 14.31 5.67
N VAL A 740 42.63 15.33 5.26
CA VAL A 740 44.11 15.34 5.32
C VAL A 740 44.61 16.63 5.97
N ALA A 741 45.62 16.50 6.84
CA ALA A 741 46.29 17.60 7.52
C ALA A 741 47.77 17.62 7.13
N ASP A 742 48.51 18.69 7.42
CA ASP A 742 49.97 18.77 7.19
C ASP A 742 50.58 19.48 8.40
N LEU A 743 51.15 18.72 9.34
CA LEU A 743 51.74 19.32 10.53
C LEU A 743 53.20 19.70 10.27
N VAL A 744 53.59 20.92 10.64
CA VAL A 744 54.99 21.38 10.60
C VAL A 744 55.44 21.72 12.01
N THR A 745 56.52 21.10 12.49
CA THR A 745 57.09 21.37 13.81
C THR A 745 58.44 22.09 13.68
N THR A 746 58.57 23.21 14.39
CA THR A 746 59.79 24.02 14.45
C THR A 746 60.16 24.33 15.90
N LYS A 747 61.44 24.64 16.14
CA LYS A 747 61.99 24.88 17.47
C LYS A 747 62.98 26.05 17.46
N THR A 748 62.88 26.92 18.45
CA THR A 748 63.78 28.07 18.66
C THR A 748 64.21 28.14 20.13
N GLY A 749 65.26 28.90 20.43
CA GLY A 749 65.77 29.11 21.80
C GLY A 749 67.23 29.58 21.81
N SER A 750 67.82 29.71 23.00
CA SER A 750 69.19 30.17 23.16
C SER A 750 70.21 29.21 22.52
N VAL A 751 71.12 29.74 21.69
CA VAL A 751 72.23 28.95 21.09
C VAL A 751 73.51 28.95 21.94
N THR A 752 73.57 29.81 22.96
CA THR A 752 74.65 29.89 23.95
C THR A 752 74.06 30.16 25.34
N ALA A 753 74.65 29.59 26.39
CA ALA A 753 74.35 29.92 27.78
C ALA A 753 75.55 29.64 28.71
N THR A 754 75.56 30.20 29.90
CA THR A 754 76.51 29.88 30.97
C THR A 754 75.92 28.81 31.90
N ALA A 755 76.72 27.87 32.40
CA ALA A 755 76.27 26.88 33.38
C ALA A 755 75.66 27.58 34.61
N GLY A 756 74.43 27.20 34.98
CA GLY A 756 73.62 27.85 36.02
C GLY A 756 72.60 28.88 35.53
N GLU A 757 72.65 29.33 34.27
CA GLU A 757 71.62 30.21 33.69
C GLU A 757 70.36 29.41 33.27
N THR A 758 69.20 30.07 33.19
CA THR A 758 67.98 29.45 32.65
C THR A 758 68.00 29.50 31.12
N VAL A 759 67.97 28.34 30.48
CA VAL A 759 67.77 28.19 29.02
C VAL A 759 66.28 27.93 28.79
N THR A 760 65.71 28.55 27.75
CA THR A 760 64.32 28.32 27.31
C THR A 760 64.30 27.99 25.83
N TYR A 761 63.58 26.93 25.47
CA TYR A 761 63.21 26.60 24.10
C TYR A 761 61.71 26.84 23.88
N THR A 762 61.36 27.28 22.67
CA THR A 762 59.99 27.38 22.17
C THR A 762 59.80 26.41 21.02
N ILE A 763 58.79 25.57 21.11
CA ILE A 763 58.33 24.66 20.06
C ILE A 763 57.09 25.31 19.43
N SER A 764 57.01 25.34 18.10
CA SER A 764 55.82 25.74 17.36
C SER A 764 55.39 24.60 16.44
N THR A 765 54.12 24.20 16.52
CA THR A 765 53.51 23.25 15.58
C THR A 765 52.35 23.92 14.86
N VAL A 766 52.35 23.85 13.53
CA VAL A 766 51.39 24.50 12.64
C VAL A 766 50.70 23.44 11.79
N ASN A 767 49.39 23.54 11.54
CA ASN A 767 48.71 22.72 10.54
C ASN A 767 48.52 23.52 9.24
N ASN A 768 49.25 23.17 8.19
CA ASN A 768 49.13 23.77 6.85
C ASN A 768 48.15 23.02 5.94
N GLY A 769 47.59 21.88 6.40
CA GLY A 769 46.72 21.04 5.59
C GLY A 769 45.28 21.56 5.50
N PRO A 770 44.50 21.12 4.49
CA PRO A 770 43.16 21.62 4.24
C PRO A 770 42.15 21.27 5.35
N SER A 771 42.32 20.13 6.03
CA SER A 771 41.49 19.67 7.15
C SER A 771 42.18 19.84 8.50
N ALA A 772 41.42 19.76 9.59
CA ALA A 772 41.98 19.83 10.94
C ALA A 772 42.77 18.55 11.30
N ALA A 773 43.90 18.72 11.98
CA ALA A 773 44.68 17.63 12.54
C ALA A 773 44.06 17.19 13.87
N ALA A 774 43.55 15.96 13.94
CA ALA A 774 42.97 15.41 15.16
C ALA A 774 44.04 14.81 16.08
N ASN A 775 43.83 14.92 17.39
CA ASN A 775 44.69 14.35 18.44
C ASN A 775 46.18 14.68 18.27
N VAL A 776 46.52 15.96 18.06
CA VAL A 776 47.90 16.40 17.88
C VAL A 776 48.69 16.21 19.17
N ALA A 777 49.62 15.26 19.17
CA ALA A 777 50.59 15.07 20.24
C ALA A 777 51.90 15.77 19.86
N ILE A 778 52.47 16.51 20.82
CA ILE A 778 53.76 17.18 20.68
C ILE A 778 54.72 16.54 21.68
N PHE A 779 55.95 16.29 21.24
CA PHE A 779 57.03 15.70 22.03
C PHE A 779 58.28 16.57 21.93
N ASP A 780 59.09 16.55 22.99
CA ASP A 780 60.46 17.07 22.99
C ASP A 780 61.41 15.98 23.49
N THR A 781 62.65 15.99 23.04
CA THR A 781 63.71 15.11 23.57
C THR A 781 64.97 15.93 23.80
N ILE A 782 65.29 16.10 25.07
CA ILE A 782 66.47 16.78 25.59
C ILE A 782 67.34 15.77 26.37
N ILE A 783 68.51 16.17 26.84
CA ILE A 783 69.36 15.26 27.63
C ILE A 783 68.74 14.91 29.00
N PRO A 784 68.95 13.69 29.54
CA PRO A 784 68.53 13.31 30.89
C PRO A 784 69.21 14.12 32.00
N GLY A 785 68.66 14.05 33.22
CA GLY A 785 69.28 14.58 34.44
C GLY A 785 69.25 16.11 34.62
N LEU A 786 68.49 16.86 33.80
CA LEU A 786 68.38 18.30 33.94
C LEU A 786 67.64 18.72 35.22
N THR A 787 68.01 19.88 35.76
CA THR A 787 67.42 20.45 36.98
C THR A 787 66.68 21.75 36.69
N GLY A 788 65.71 22.09 37.55
CA GLY A 788 64.88 23.29 37.38
C GLY A 788 64.03 23.29 36.12
N VAL A 789 63.68 22.11 35.59
CA VAL A 789 62.90 21.98 34.36
C VAL A 789 61.47 22.48 34.59
N SER A 790 61.02 23.41 33.77
CA SER A 790 59.66 23.94 33.73
C SER A 790 59.11 23.76 32.31
N VAL A 791 57.91 23.19 32.23
CA VAL A 791 57.26 22.83 30.96
C VAL A 791 55.91 23.54 30.89
N SER A 792 55.62 24.19 29.76
CA SER A 792 54.35 24.89 29.59
C SER A 792 53.15 23.96 29.54
N ASP A 793 51.95 24.51 29.72
CA ASP A 793 50.67 23.83 29.51
C ASP A 793 50.48 22.53 30.34
N GLY A 794 51.16 22.43 31.49
CA GLY A 794 51.09 21.27 32.37
C GLY A 794 51.80 20.03 31.83
N GLY A 795 52.71 20.19 30.86
CA GLY A 795 53.56 19.10 30.38
C GLY A 795 54.52 18.58 31.45
N SER A 796 55.11 17.42 31.18
CA SER A 796 56.00 16.71 32.10
C SER A 796 57.35 16.41 31.45
N TYR A 797 58.40 16.36 32.26
CA TYR A 797 59.75 15.94 31.87
C TYR A 797 60.13 14.68 32.66
N ASP A 798 60.59 13.66 31.95
CA ASP A 798 61.18 12.46 32.54
C ASP A 798 62.70 12.65 32.68
N PRO A 799 63.25 12.77 33.91
CA PRO A 799 64.68 12.97 34.13
C PRO A 799 65.53 11.74 33.80
N VAL A 800 64.93 10.56 33.59
CA VAL A 800 65.63 9.31 33.23
C VAL A 800 65.80 9.20 31.72
N THR A 801 64.75 9.46 30.94
CA THR A 801 64.77 9.31 29.47
C THR A 801 65.09 10.61 28.73
N GLY A 802 64.90 11.77 29.36
CA GLY A 802 65.07 13.08 28.70
C GLY A 802 63.86 13.51 27.85
N VAL A 803 62.78 12.73 27.85
CA VAL A 803 61.56 13.05 27.08
C VAL A 803 60.73 14.09 27.81
N VAL A 804 60.23 15.08 27.06
CA VAL A 804 59.16 15.98 27.48
C VAL A 804 57.88 15.61 26.74
N SER A 805 56.78 15.50 27.49
CA SER A 805 55.45 15.23 26.93
C SER A 805 54.47 16.34 27.28
N PHE A 806 53.58 16.65 26.33
CA PHE A 806 52.50 17.63 26.50
C PHE A 806 51.14 16.93 26.40
N GLY A 807 50.11 17.51 27.01
CA GLY A 807 48.74 17.06 26.81
C GLY A 807 48.34 17.14 25.33
N ALA A 808 47.72 16.08 24.81
CA ALA A 808 47.28 16.01 23.42
C ALA A 808 46.23 17.09 23.11
N ILE A 809 46.37 17.71 21.95
CA ILE A 809 45.47 18.75 21.46
C ILE A 809 44.40 18.07 20.61
N ALA A 810 43.15 18.06 21.09
CA ALA A 810 42.06 17.31 20.46
C ALA A 810 41.87 17.63 18.97
N SER A 811 42.06 18.89 18.57
CA SER A 811 42.02 19.34 17.17
C SER A 811 42.87 20.59 16.96
N LEU A 812 43.72 20.60 15.94
CA LEU A 812 44.43 21.78 15.43
C LEU A 812 43.87 22.14 14.05
N ALA A 813 43.12 23.24 13.98
CA ALA A 813 42.48 23.70 12.74
C ALA A 813 43.50 24.05 11.63
N ASN A 814 43.04 24.06 10.38
CA ASN A 814 43.80 24.56 9.23
C ASN A 814 44.32 25.99 9.51
N ALA A 815 45.59 26.23 9.17
CA ALA A 815 46.37 27.45 9.41
C ALA A 815 46.55 27.86 10.88
N ALA A 816 46.08 27.05 11.84
CA ALA A 816 46.31 27.28 13.25
C ALA A 816 47.73 26.84 13.66
N SER A 817 48.32 27.58 14.60
CA SER A 817 49.57 27.23 15.25
C SER A 817 49.40 27.14 16.77
N VAL A 818 50.20 26.28 17.38
CA VAL A 818 50.29 26.13 18.83
C VAL A 818 51.75 26.22 19.25
N THR A 819 52.00 26.89 20.37
CA THR A 819 53.34 26.99 20.95
C THR A 819 53.42 26.29 22.30
N ARG A 820 54.61 25.74 22.59
CA ARG A 820 54.97 25.12 23.86
C ARG A 820 56.35 25.58 24.26
N THR A 821 56.63 25.73 25.55
CA THR A 821 57.97 26.07 26.04
C THR A 821 58.51 25.05 27.04
N VAL A 822 59.82 24.86 26.99
CA VAL A 822 60.60 24.04 27.93
C VAL A 822 61.76 24.90 28.39
N SER A 823 61.84 25.20 29.69
CA SER A 823 62.99 25.86 30.29
C SER A 823 63.66 24.99 31.36
N PHE A 824 64.95 25.20 31.61
CA PHE A 824 65.75 24.41 32.54
C PHE A 824 67.01 25.18 32.94
N VAL A 825 67.68 24.76 34.02
CA VAL A 825 68.98 25.31 34.42
C VAL A 825 70.08 24.66 33.60
N ALA A 826 70.90 25.48 32.93
CA ALA A 826 72.03 25.04 32.11
C ALA A 826 73.00 24.14 32.92
N PRO A 827 73.19 22.87 32.53
CA PRO A 827 74.04 21.93 33.25
C PRO A 827 75.52 22.24 33.02
N ASN A 828 76.40 21.69 33.86
CA ASN A 828 77.84 21.74 33.64
C ASN A 828 78.27 20.71 32.58
N ALA A 829 77.93 21.00 31.32
CA ALA A 829 78.23 20.19 30.13
C ALA A 829 78.84 21.07 29.03
N THR A 830 79.25 20.51 27.90
CA THR A 830 79.76 21.29 26.74
C THR A 830 78.64 21.86 25.87
N SER A 831 77.54 21.12 25.74
CA SER A 831 76.37 21.53 24.97
C SER A 831 75.13 20.74 25.37
N VAL A 832 73.96 21.28 25.00
CA VAL A 832 72.66 20.61 25.12
C VAL A 832 72.01 20.61 23.74
N SER A 833 71.66 19.44 23.21
CA SER A 833 70.82 19.33 22.02
C SER A 833 69.39 19.01 22.44
N ASN A 834 68.43 19.63 21.76
CA ASN A 834 67.01 19.39 22.00
C ASN A 834 66.25 19.32 20.66
N ILE A 835 65.37 18.33 20.52
CA ILE A 835 64.65 17.97 19.29
C ILE A 835 63.16 17.91 19.60
N ALA A 836 62.34 18.67 18.86
CA ALA A 836 60.89 18.61 18.93
C ALA A 836 60.30 17.74 17.81
N SER A 837 59.13 17.16 18.04
CA SER A 837 58.34 16.47 17.01
C SER A 837 56.84 16.52 17.31
N SER A 838 55.99 16.28 16.31
CA SER A 838 54.55 16.09 16.51
C SER A 838 53.96 14.97 15.64
N THR A 839 52.75 14.52 16.00
CA THR A 839 51.97 13.49 15.29
C THR A 839 50.47 13.80 15.40
N SER A 840 49.66 13.40 14.41
CA SER A 840 48.19 13.42 14.46
C SER A 840 47.57 12.08 14.08
N THR A 841 46.28 11.90 14.36
CA THR A 841 45.46 10.79 13.82
C THR A 841 44.76 11.13 12.51
N THR A 842 44.85 12.38 12.03
CA THR A 842 44.56 12.73 10.63
C THR A 842 45.79 12.42 9.79
N ASP A 843 45.60 11.81 8.62
CA ASP A 843 46.69 11.48 7.70
C ASP A 843 47.47 12.74 7.26
N ASP A 844 48.79 12.62 7.28
CA ASP A 844 49.76 13.64 6.90
C ASP A 844 50.47 13.22 5.60
N PRO A 845 50.35 13.99 4.49
CA PRO A 845 50.97 13.64 3.21
C PRO A 845 52.47 13.99 3.16
N THR A 846 53.00 14.70 4.14
CA THR A 846 54.34 15.30 4.15
C THR A 846 55.16 15.06 5.44
N PRO A 847 55.09 13.88 6.11
CA PRO A 847 55.45 13.67 7.53
C PRO A 847 56.95 13.76 7.88
N GLY A 848 57.81 14.31 7.01
CA GLY A 848 59.20 14.66 7.33
C GLY A 848 59.37 16.03 8.01
N ASN A 849 58.34 16.87 7.99
CA ASN A 849 58.33 18.24 8.50
C ASN A 849 57.84 18.37 9.97
N ASN A 850 57.25 17.32 10.54
CA ASN A 850 56.79 17.20 11.93
C ASN A 850 57.56 16.15 12.76
N ASN A 851 58.08 15.08 12.14
CA ASN A 851 58.64 13.93 12.86
C ASN A 851 60.01 14.12 13.55
N GLY A 852 60.50 15.36 13.67
CA GLY A 852 61.80 15.69 14.27
C GLY A 852 63.04 15.44 13.39
N SER A 853 62.87 14.96 12.15
CA SER A 853 63.97 14.85 11.19
C SER A 853 64.39 16.19 10.57
N ALA A 854 63.45 17.13 10.44
CA ALA A 854 63.70 18.47 9.94
C ALA A 854 64.70 19.26 10.80
N VAL A 855 65.67 19.92 10.17
CA VAL A 855 66.69 20.73 10.87
C VAL A 855 66.09 21.86 11.70
N THR A 856 64.94 22.39 11.28
CA THR A 856 64.17 23.42 11.98
C THR A 856 63.53 22.95 13.29
N ALA A 857 63.50 21.65 13.55
CA ALA A 857 62.96 21.08 14.79
C ALA A 857 64.03 20.85 15.87
N ARG A 858 65.32 21.10 15.57
CA ARG A 858 66.45 20.90 16.49
C ARG A 858 67.13 22.23 16.83
N VAL A 859 67.46 22.41 18.11
CA VAL A 859 68.37 23.47 18.57
C VAL A 859 69.50 22.84 19.38
N THR A 860 70.71 23.37 19.27
CA THR A 860 71.86 22.99 20.10
C THR A 860 72.40 24.25 20.79
N THR A 861 72.41 24.24 22.12
CA THR A 861 72.96 25.31 22.95
C THR A 861 74.37 24.93 23.37
N SER A 862 75.37 25.77 23.07
CA SER A 862 76.73 25.64 23.60
C SER A 862 76.79 26.20 25.03
N ILE A 863 77.39 25.48 25.97
CA ILE A 863 77.44 25.88 27.37
C ILE A 863 78.85 26.28 27.80
N SER A 864 78.99 27.46 28.39
CA SER A 864 80.23 27.97 28.99
C SER A 864 80.31 27.60 30.48
N PRO A 865 81.50 27.32 31.05
CA PRO A 865 81.68 27.22 32.49
C PRO A 865 81.21 28.48 33.22
N ALA A 866 80.67 28.31 34.43
CA ALA A 866 80.33 29.42 35.32
C ALA A 866 81.60 30.22 35.70
N PRO A 867 81.53 31.56 35.80
CA PRO A 867 82.67 32.36 36.23
C PRO A 867 83.07 32.00 37.66
N THR A 868 84.32 31.59 37.85
CA THR A 868 84.88 31.30 39.17
C THR A 868 84.76 32.54 40.07
N PRO A 869 84.18 32.45 41.28
CA PRO A 869 84.09 33.60 42.17
C PRO A 869 85.49 34.09 42.53
N THR A 870 85.78 35.37 42.21
CA THR A 870 87.00 36.04 42.61
C THR A 870 87.16 35.95 44.14
N PRO A 871 88.32 35.50 44.68
CA PRO A 871 88.51 35.43 46.11
C PRO A 871 88.30 36.79 46.77
N ALA A 872 87.45 36.83 47.81
CA ALA A 872 87.25 38.04 48.59
C ALA A 872 88.57 38.50 49.24
N PRO A 873 88.89 39.81 49.27
CA PRO A 873 90.10 40.29 49.90
C PRO A 873 90.10 39.99 51.40
N VAL A 874 91.23 39.51 51.91
CA VAL A 874 91.42 39.15 53.32
C VAL A 874 91.24 40.40 54.20
N PRO A 875 90.43 40.35 55.28
CA PRO A 875 90.19 41.51 56.13
C PRO A 875 91.38 41.82 57.05
N THR A 876 91.81 43.09 57.05
CA THR A 876 92.79 43.63 58.02
C THR A 876 92.13 43.80 59.39
N PRO A 877 92.77 43.41 60.52
CA PRO A 877 92.16 43.51 61.83
C PRO A 877 92.15 44.94 62.39
N THR A 878 90.99 45.39 62.88
CA THR A 878 90.81 46.71 63.52
C THR A 878 90.75 46.55 65.06
N PRO A 879 91.64 47.22 65.83
CA PRO A 879 91.50 47.33 67.29
C PRO A 879 90.30 48.20 67.71
N ALA A 880 89.78 47.93 68.92
CA ALA A 880 88.46 48.37 69.38
C ALA A 880 88.44 49.82 69.99
N PRO A 881 87.34 50.34 70.59
CA PRO A 881 86.78 51.63 70.19
C PRO A 881 86.93 52.75 71.22
N VAL A 882 86.63 54.00 70.80
CA VAL A 882 86.56 55.20 71.65
C VAL A 882 85.19 55.88 71.42
N PRO A 883 84.47 56.33 72.47
CA PRO A 883 83.03 56.61 72.39
C PRO A 883 82.66 58.00 71.84
N THR A 884 81.45 58.09 71.30
CA THR A 884 80.75 59.31 70.88
C THR A 884 80.48 60.26 72.06
N PRO A 885 80.49 61.59 71.85
CA PRO A 885 79.21 62.29 71.76
C PRO A 885 79.13 63.55 70.84
N THR A 886 78.15 63.52 69.92
CA THR A 886 77.09 64.55 69.72
C THR A 886 77.49 66.01 69.30
N PRO A 887 76.57 66.97 68.98
CA PRO A 887 76.43 67.41 67.58
C PRO A 887 76.48 68.93 67.29
N ALA A 888 76.50 69.28 65.99
CA ALA A 888 76.19 70.60 65.39
C ALA A 888 77.22 71.75 65.67
N PRO A 889 77.18 72.92 64.96
CA PRO A 889 76.27 73.38 63.89
C PRO A 889 76.94 73.97 62.62
N VAL A 890 76.11 74.46 61.69
CA VAL A 890 76.38 75.22 60.44
C VAL A 890 76.37 76.74 60.76
N PRO A 891 77.33 77.59 60.30
CA PRO A 891 77.51 78.08 58.90
C PRO A 891 79.02 78.13 58.45
N THR A 892 79.48 78.73 57.33
CA THR A 892 78.98 79.74 56.35
C THR A 892 79.32 79.38 54.91
#